data_AF-A0A9P9R7D3-F1
#
_entry.id   AF-A0A9P9R7D3-F1
#
_cell.length_a   1.000
_cell.length_b   1.000
_cell.length_c   1.000
_cell.angle_alpha   90.00
_cell.angle_beta   90.00
_cell.angle_gamma   90.00
#
_symmetry.space_group_name_H-M   'P 1'
#
loop_
_entity.id
_entity.type
_entity.pdbx_description
1 polymer ?
#
loop_
_entity_poly.entity_id
_entity_poly.type
_entity_poly.pdbx_seq_one_letter_code
_entity_poly.pdbx_strand_id
1 'polypeptide(L)'
;MRQIHLDKGWKFKQASSLNDGTASSFLPVAQFPTAAHIDLLHHELIPDPYIDSNELKCLWVNDADWTYRTEEVSPFDLKPSEKAELVFEGLDTVVDVYLNDSHILFSNNMHISHRVDVIDMLRGREEPSVLELRFKTAPAYGRSERGRIGYRTTKVGRGVNFGGSERLFVRKAQYHWGWDWGPAINTCGPWKPIYLEVYESRIYDLRVTQNVTPDLSSVDIRVEAQVEGHNSINEVQVQLLDLETGTIVVDDKASKSTKGALSFTIKLNRPKLWYPFLYGEQNLYLLQVSIPNHAPGTSFIFEVNNIRFFSGGSCWIPADFMLPRVSKDTYDKWITLAKAGNQSMIRVWGGGIVEDDNFYDICDREGIMVWQDFLYACGNYPGSPDFVANAKVEAEQQVQRVGHHPSLVLWCGNNEDYMLADGDRCWEVDYSDTTGPWDKTTFPAREIYEHTLPSVIKASGTDVPYWISSPYGGTFSNDLTVGDTHCWDVWHGKLSPYQDYKAYTSRFISEFGFESAPSLQTLHRAITSPKERHAQSRTFDVHDKGPGHQRRYPMYMGENYRFRMNPLKDFVYCTQFLQAKAMAYAYNCWRREFRGPGEENCAGVLVWQLNDIWPGISWALIDVDMNPKPAYYITKRALAKMVVGMERVVTDKPPYITTGYLDEKHKVDIWAVNGHLNEMRVILELKAFDIQSGKSLVWTNSANSKEYVLKGNRSTELLAGLEIPNPDETVLVAYLRDVLSGEQLARWVSWPEPLKYLHMSSDLKVTAEIVDDRSAVIVRANAPVKGVVLSACDADGKNLVFDNNFIDLVPDEEILRGCCDSCTRSKLKCSGEMPSCQRCRMRGQDCVYSKARRAGRPRLRPKPSKASIASSVDRQPQTDLASYSDQPVNGLRCLGSELPVSSHPDTVLDSPVSQDIVFLMQDTWSSTPGLSSEVTQPSNVSEFDDLMLKDMLWDSAEGHGSASSGTLQLEWSLDNTQFSNPLGDAYPGHGATNEGTLGHTLTGPSSFYTDASKKSDGTSGRLTEIDKEINAIMATIMDITKRPMRSYHLHDDPCTTSWPQLLSKAQLLMYIAGSENSSSLRLDAVLQVSWTAEQVQKRIWGCPTCMSRSMELSSMLALLYDWISSRIAYALENPAVIQSCCLMIGDSVLTGQNGIIGTYELVKCRITRAIYVIENLNNANVTMGEGDPGRLYQVARLMLEVAESRLEAISGMIDLLASEQFCSI
;
A
#
# COMPACT_ATOMS: atom_id res chain seq x y z
N MET A 1 9.12 35.57 29.31
CA MET A 1 9.15 35.41 27.84
C MET A 1 8.05 36.27 27.24
N ARG A 2 8.30 36.90 26.09
CA ARG A 2 7.36 37.65 25.26
C ARG A 2 7.63 37.26 23.82
N GLN A 3 6.65 36.65 23.15
CA GLN A 3 6.69 36.42 21.71
C GLN A 3 6.04 37.61 20.99
N ILE A 4 6.60 38.01 19.86
CA ILE A 4 6.13 39.11 19.02
C ILE A 4 6.07 38.57 17.58
N HIS A 5 4.88 38.20 17.13
CA HIS A 5 4.68 37.67 15.78
C HIS A 5 5.05 38.71 14.72
N LEU A 6 5.82 38.26 13.72
CA LEU A 6 6.19 39.03 12.55
C LEU A 6 5.31 38.54 11.39
N ASP A 7 4.03 38.86 11.48
CA ASP A 7 2.93 38.41 10.61
C ASP A 7 2.45 39.50 9.62
N LYS A 8 3.07 40.68 9.66
CA LYS A 8 2.62 41.91 8.96
C LYS A 8 3.74 42.55 8.13
N GLY A 9 3.37 43.49 7.26
CA GLY A 9 4.28 44.22 6.37
C GLY A 9 4.94 43.41 5.25
N TRP A 10 4.65 42.10 5.18
CA TRP A 10 5.28 41.18 4.24
C TRP A 10 4.92 41.47 2.78
N LYS A 11 5.97 41.52 1.96
CA LYS A 11 5.91 41.64 0.50
C LYS A 11 6.78 40.54 -0.11
N PHE A 12 6.35 39.99 -1.24
CA PHE A 12 7.11 39.02 -2.02
C PHE A 12 7.44 39.58 -3.40
N LYS A 13 8.49 39.05 -4.03
CA LYS A 13 8.79 39.24 -5.46
C LYS A 13 9.48 38.00 -6.01
N GLN A 14 9.42 37.85 -7.32
CA GLN A 14 10.32 36.98 -8.06
C GLN A 14 11.73 37.60 -8.11
N ALA A 15 12.75 36.79 -7.90
CA ALA A 15 14.16 37.17 -8.02
C ALA A 15 14.82 36.64 -9.30
N SER A 16 14.32 35.53 -9.86
CA SER A 16 14.77 35.01 -11.17
C SER A 16 14.12 35.77 -12.34
N SER A 17 14.69 35.65 -13.53
CA SER A 17 14.14 36.20 -14.78
C SER A 17 13.28 35.20 -15.58
N LEU A 18 12.74 34.16 -14.94
CA LEU A 18 11.85 33.20 -15.59
C LEU A 18 10.47 33.81 -15.87
N ASN A 19 9.75 33.28 -16.87
CA ASN A 19 8.40 33.72 -17.24
C ASN A 19 8.28 35.25 -17.32
N ASP A 20 9.20 35.87 -18.06
CA ASP A 20 9.36 37.32 -18.28
C ASP A 20 9.40 38.20 -17.01
N GLY A 21 9.72 37.62 -15.84
CA GLY A 21 9.73 38.35 -14.56
C GLY A 21 8.33 38.72 -14.09
N THR A 22 7.40 37.75 -14.13
CA THR A 22 5.97 37.89 -13.80
C THR A 22 5.71 38.69 -12.51
N ALA A 23 6.50 38.45 -11.45
CA ALA A 23 6.41 39.21 -10.20
C ALA A 23 7.69 40.02 -9.91
N SER A 24 8.19 40.76 -10.90
CA SER A 24 9.46 41.52 -10.87
C SER A 24 9.52 42.70 -9.90
N SER A 25 8.44 43.03 -9.20
CA SER A 25 8.39 44.06 -8.15
C SER A 25 7.75 43.53 -6.87
N PHE A 26 8.01 44.18 -5.73
CA PHE A 26 7.49 43.76 -4.42
C PHE A 26 5.97 44.00 -4.32
N LEU A 27 5.21 42.91 -4.34
CA LEU A 27 3.76 42.86 -4.10
C LEU A 27 3.49 42.42 -2.65
N PRO A 28 2.38 42.82 -2.00
CA PRO A 28 2.04 42.32 -0.67
C PRO A 28 1.74 40.81 -0.71
N VAL A 29 2.01 40.10 0.37
CA VAL A 29 1.55 38.70 0.52
C VAL A 29 0.03 38.65 0.77
N ALA A 30 -0.60 37.55 0.38
CA ALA A 30 -2.03 37.32 0.55
C ALA A 30 -2.43 37.00 2.00
N GLN A 31 -1.53 36.32 2.71
CA GLN A 31 -1.67 35.85 4.09
C GLN A 31 -0.29 35.67 4.72
N PHE A 32 -0.24 35.34 6.01
CA PHE A 32 0.97 34.85 6.67
C PHE A 32 0.61 33.78 7.71
N PRO A 33 1.28 32.60 7.75
CA PRO A 33 2.34 32.11 6.88
C PRO A 33 1.92 31.97 5.40
N THR A 34 2.88 31.84 4.47
CA THR A 34 2.59 31.83 3.02
C THR A 34 3.62 31.05 2.19
N ALA A 35 3.32 30.85 0.90
CA ALA A 35 4.22 30.30 -0.10
C ALA A 35 3.86 30.84 -1.50
N ALA A 36 4.81 30.84 -2.44
CA ALA A 36 4.75 31.64 -3.67
C ALA A 36 3.50 31.38 -4.53
N HIS A 37 3.01 30.13 -4.58
CA HIS A 37 1.78 29.80 -5.29
C HIS A 37 0.52 30.46 -4.69
N ILE A 38 0.47 30.66 -3.36
CA ILE A 38 -0.65 31.34 -2.69
C ILE A 38 -0.68 32.81 -3.11
N ASP A 39 0.48 33.47 -3.04
CA ASP A 39 0.60 34.89 -3.34
C ASP A 39 0.42 35.18 -4.85
N LEU A 40 0.96 34.35 -5.74
CA LEU A 40 0.73 34.46 -7.18
C LEU A 40 -0.75 34.26 -7.57
N LEU A 41 -1.46 33.35 -6.92
CA LEU A 41 -2.91 33.18 -7.15
C LEU A 41 -3.72 34.37 -6.66
N HIS A 42 -3.34 34.96 -5.53
CA HIS A 42 -4.01 36.15 -4.98
C HIS A 42 -3.89 37.39 -5.90
N HIS A 43 -2.76 37.54 -6.60
CA HIS A 43 -2.56 38.61 -7.59
C HIS A 43 -2.96 38.23 -9.02
N GLU A 44 -3.64 37.10 -9.22
CA GLU A 44 -4.06 36.56 -10.54
C GLU A 44 -2.89 36.34 -11.53
N LEU A 45 -1.66 36.20 -11.02
CA LEU A 45 -0.41 36.07 -11.81
C LEU A 45 -0.15 34.65 -12.30
N ILE A 46 -0.80 33.65 -11.71
CA ILE A 46 -0.91 32.29 -12.27
C ILE A 46 -2.39 31.87 -12.26
N PRO A 47 -2.83 31.04 -13.23
CA PRO A 47 -4.17 30.46 -13.20
C PRO A 47 -4.24 29.36 -12.13
N ASP A 48 -5.44 29.06 -11.62
CA ASP A 48 -5.64 28.03 -10.58
C ASP A 48 -5.13 26.65 -11.05
N PRO A 49 -4.08 26.07 -10.42
CA PRO A 49 -3.55 24.75 -10.78
C PRO A 49 -4.53 23.59 -10.58
N TYR A 50 -5.61 23.75 -9.80
CA TYR A 50 -6.69 22.77 -9.66
C TYR A 50 -7.60 22.62 -10.89
N ILE A 51 -7.38 23.39 -11.97
CA ILE A 51 -8.34 23.55 -13.06
C ILE A 51 -7.77 23.09 -14.42
N ASP A 52 -8.54 22.26 -15.12
CA ASP A 52 -8.34 21.68 -16.47
C ASP A 52 -6.95 21.03 -16.71
N SER A 53 -5.92 21.85 -16.90
CA SER A 53 -4.52 21.46 -17.11
C SER A 53 -3.54 22.58 -16.73
N ASN A 54 -3.96 23.48 -15.83
CA ASN A 54 -3.22 24.66 -15.42
C ASN A 54 -1.95 24.36 -14.61
N GLU A 55 -1.82 23.17 -14.03
CA GLU A 55 -0.56 22.63 -13.48
C GLU A 55 0.64 22.94 -14.39
N LEU A 56 0.53 22.61 -15.69
CA LEU A 56 1.59 22.84 -16.68
C LEU A 56 1.96 24.32 -16.87
N LYS A 57 1.03 25.23 -16.59
CA LYS A 57 1.24 26.70 -16.66
C LYS A 57 1.87 27.25 -15.37
N CYS A 58 1.84 26.48 -14.28
CA CYS A 58 2.39 26.87 -12.98
C CYS A 58 3.81 26.31 -12.75
N LEU A 59 4.23 25.26 -13.48
CA LEU A 59 5.53 24.59 -13.29
C LEU A 59 6.76 25.52 -13.27
N TRP A 60 6.73 26.68 -13.95
CA TRP A 60 7.84 27.64 -13.93
C TRP A 60 8.14 28.21 -12.53
N VAL A 61 7.15 28.22 -11.63
CA VAL A 61 7.30 28.72 -10.25
C VAL A 61 8.25 27.81 -9.44
N ASN A 62 8.33 26.52 -9.78
CA ASN A 62 9.18 25.51 -9.14
C ASN A 62 10.68 25.77 -9.37
N ASP A 63 11.04 26.31 -10.52
CA ASP A 63 12.41 26.65 -10.92
C ASP A 63 12.75 28.13 -10.70
N ALA A 64 11.82 28.92 -10.12
CA ALA A 64 12.02 30.33 -9.83
C ALA A 64 12.59 30.59 -8.42
N ASP A 65 13.42 31.63 -8.32
CA ASP A 65 13.91 32.17 -7.04
C ASP A 65 12.96 33.28 -6.55
N TRP A 66 12.78 33.39 -5.24
CA TRP A 66 11.78 34.25 -4.60
C TRP A 66 12.38 35.05 -3.44
N THR A 67 11.95 36.29 -3.25
CA THR A 67 12.38 37.13 -2.12
C THR A 67 11.18 37.65 -1.35
N TYR A 68 11.11 37.34 -0.05
CA TYR A 68 10.13 37.90 0.88
C TYR A 68 10.81 38.94 1.77
N ARG A 69 10.10 40.03 2.08
CA ARG A 69 10.62 41.16 2.85
C ARG A 69 9.54 41.74 3.75
N THR A 70 9.87 42.06 5.00
CA THR A 70 9.05 42.94 5.85
C THR A 70 9.92 44.03 6.47
N GLU A 71 9.29 45.18 6.69
CA GLU A 71 9.89 46.42 7.21
C GLU A 71 9.22 46.84 8.53
N GLU A 72 8.26 46.03 9.02
CA GLU A 72 7.45 46.32 10.22
C GLU A 72 8.04 45.70 11.51
N VAL A 73 9.30 45.24 11.46
CA VAL A 73 10.04 44.77 12.65
C VAL A 73 10.38 45.99 13.52
N SER A 74 9.42 46.38 14.34
CA SER A 74 9.41 47.62 15.12
C SER A 74 10.59 47.70 16.10
N PRO A 75 11.08 48.91 16.44
CA PRO A 75 12.09 49.10 17.48
C PRO A 75 11.69 48.45 18.82
N PHE A 76 12.65 47.80 19.48
CA PHE A 76 12.42 47.14 20.77
C PHE A 76 13.30 47.77 21.86
N ASP A 77 12.66 48.30 22.90
CA ASP A 77 13.32 48.55 24.19
C ASP A 77 13.56 47.19 24.85
N LEU A 78 14.84 46.81 24.93
CA LEU A 78 15.33 45.52 25.44
C LEU A 78 16.26 45.79 26.62
N LYS A 79 15.94 45.22 27.78
CA LYS A 79 16.75 45.39 28.99
C LYS A 79 18.13 44.72 28.82
N PRO A 80 19.17 45.19 29.52
CA PRO A 80 20.48 44.51 29.54
C PRO A 80 20.45 43.04 30.03
N SER A 81 19.38 42.62 30.70
CA SER A 81 19.14 41.26 31.20
C SER A 81 18.35 40.35 30.25
N GLU A 82 17.79 40.89 29.17
CA GLU A 82 16.97 40.14 28.21
C GLU A 82 17.83 39.66 27.02
N LYS A 83 17.51 38.47 26.50
CA LYS A 83 17.87 37.98 25.16
C LYS A 83 16.75 38.29 24.16
N ALA A 84 17.06 38.30 22.86
CA ALA A 84 16.09 38.44 21.79
C ALA A 84 16.45 37.54 20.58
N GLU A 85 15.72 36.45 20.40
CA GLU A 85 15.91 35.50 19.29
C GLU A 85 14.84 35.70 18.21
N LEU A 86 15.23 35.75 16.93
CA LEU A 86 14.29 35.47 15.84
C LEU A 86 14.08 33.96 15.75
N VAL A 87 12.81 33.56 15.77
CA VAL A 87 12.34 32.20 15.63
C VAL A 87 11.65 32.06 14.27
N PHE A 88 12.06 31.06 13.50
CA PHE A 88 11.45 30.66 12.25
C PHE A 88 10.99 29.21 12.42
N GLU A 89 9.68 28.94 12.46
CA GLU A 89 9.18 27.58 12.76
C GLU A 89 9.29 26.62 11.56
N GLY A 90 9.51 27.14 10.37
CA GLY A 90 9.72 26.37 9.14
C GLY A 90 9.87 27.26 7.92
N LEU A 91 10.90 27.01 7.12
CA LEU A 91 11.23 27.77 5.91
C LEU A 91 11.36 26.79 4.74
N ASP A 92 10.52 26.91 3.73
CA ASP A 92 10.50 25.99 2.59
C ASP A 92 11.25 26.60 1.39
N THR A 93 12.47 26.18 1.02
CA THR A 93 13.36 25.23 1.73
C THR A 93 14.80 25.75 1.74
N VAL A 94 15.32 26.14 0.57
CA VAL A 94 16.69 26.63 0.42
C VAL A 94 16.65 28.16 0.48
N VAL A 95 17.19 28.75 1.56
CA VAL A 95 17.02 30.18 1.84
C VAL A 95 18.23 30.80 2.54
N ASP A 96 18.60 32.00 2.10
CA ASP A 96 19.51 32.90 2.82
C ASP A 96 18.68 34.02 3.47
N VAL A 97 18.86 34.24 4.77
CA VAL A 97 18.07 35.18 5.58
C VAL A 97 18.94 36.36 6.03
N TYR A 98 18.41 37.57 5.87
CA TYR A 98 19.09 38.82 6.18
C TYR A 98 18.26 39.66 7.13
N LEU A 99 18.90 40.20 8.17
CA LEU A 99 18.35 41.23 9.05
C LEU A 99 19.21 42.48 8.92
N ASN A 100 18.61 43.60 8.48
CA ASN A 100 19.32 44.87 8.25
C ASN A 100 20.57 44.69 7.37
N ASP A 101 20.37 44.09 6.18
CA ASP A 101 21.38 43.70 5.18
C ASP A 101 22.49 42.72 5.64
N SER A 102 22.53 42.36 6.92
CA SER A 102 23.46 41.39 7.46
C SER A 102 22.88 39.97 7.37
N HIS A 103 23.63 39.03 6.82
CA HIS A 103 23.21 37.62 6.72
C HIS A 103 23.24 36.94 8.09
N ILE A 104 22.11 36.35 8.50
CA ILE A 104 21.93 35.76 9.84
C ILE A 104 21.68 34.25 9.85
N LEU A 105 21.17 33.67 8.76
CA LEU A 105 20.82 32.24 8.69
C LEU A 105 20.80 31.76 7.24
N PHE A 106 21.41 30.61 6.98
CA PHE A 106 21.15 29.79 5.80
C PHE A 106 20.37 28.53 6.23
N SER A 107 19.35 28.14 5.46
CA SER A 107 18.67 26.85 5.61
C SER A 107 18.51 26.11 4.29
N ASN A 108 18.43 24.79 4.37
CA ASN A 108 18.15 23.86 3.27
C ASN A 108 17.19 22.73 3.69
N ASN A 109 16.44 22.91 4.78
CA ASN A 109 15.52 21.92 5.33
C ASN A 109 14.20 22.58 5.76
N MET A 110 13.11 22.13 5.15
CA MET A 110 11.72 22.57 5.36
C MET A 110 11.19 22.28 6.77
N HIS A 111 11.68 21.19 7.37
CA HIS A 111 11.08 20.49 8.50
C HIS A 111 11.73 20.81 9.84
N ILE A 112 12.64 21.79 9.87
CA ILE A 112 13.29 22.28 11.10
C ILE A 112 12.93 23.72 11.39
N SER A 113 12.76 24.01 12.68
CA SER A 113 12.77 25.36 13.21
C SER A 113 14.19 25.89 13.39
N HIS A 114 14.35 27.20 13.27
CA HIS A 114 15.59 27.92 13.52
C HIS A 114 15.40 28.99 14.58
N ARG A 115 16.40 29.17 15.43
CA ARG A 115 16.45 30.19 16.48
C ARG A 115 17.78 30.92 16.39
N VAL A 116 17.72 32.24 16.18
CA VAL A 116 18.89 33.07 15.89
C VAL A 116 18.91 34.26 16.85
N ASP A 117 19.95 34.36 17.69
CA ASP A 117 20.14 35.54 18.54
C ASP A 117 20.47 36.75 17.65
N VAL A 118 19.68 37.81 17.78
CA VAL A 118 19.79 39.06 17.01
C VAL A 118 19.87 40.28 17.91
N ILE A 119 20.12 40.10 19.21
CA ILE A 119 19.95 41.19 20.17
C ILE A 119 20.86 42.40 19.88
N ASP A 120 22.12 42.17 19.52
CA ASP A 120 23.07 43.25 19.21
C ASP A 120 22.76 43.94 17.86
N MET A 121 21.86 43.37 17.04
CA MET A 121 21.39 43.95 15.78
C MET A 121 20.13 44.81 15.96
N LEU A 122 19.40 44.61 17.07
CA LEU A 122 18.13 45.29 17.38
C LEU A 122 18.24 46.31 18.52
N ARG A 123 19.09 46.04 19.54
CA ARG A 123 19.20 46.85 20.76
C ARG A 123 19.64 48.28 20.42
N GLY A 124 18.78 49.25 20.76
CA GLY A 124 19.09 50.68 20.61
C GLY A 124 18.92 51.24 19.20
N ARG A 125 18.26 50.53 18.26
CA ARG A 125 17.76 51.17 17.03
C ARG A 125 16.55 52.04 17.36
N GLU A 126 16.49 53.23 16.76
CA GLU A 126 15.28 54.06 16.72
C GLU A 126 14.43 53.79 15.46
N GLU A 127 15.07 53.29 14.39
CA GLU A 127 14.42 52.95 13.11
C GLU A 127 13.97 51.47 13.07
N PRO A 128 12.84 51.15 12.40
CA PRO A 128 12.42 49.78 12.13
C PRO A 128 13.51 48.94 11.45
N SER A 129 13.48 47.63 11.70
CA SER A 129 14.39 46.69 11.06
C SER A 129 13.79 46.06 9.82
N VAL A 130 14.64 45.77 8.83
CA VAL A 130 14.26 45.08 7.60
C VAL A 130 14.66 43.62 7.71
N LEU A 131 13.70 42.71 7.58
CA LEU A 131 13.91 41.27 7.51
C LEU A 131 13.64 40.80 6.09
N GLU A 132 14.63 40.19 5.42
CA GLU A 132 14.54 39.75 4.02
C GLU A 132 15.01 38.29 3.87
N LEU A 133 14.17 37.45 3.27
CA LEU A 133 14.37 36.01 3.07
C LEU A 133 14.49 35.75 1.58
N ARG A 134 15.65 35.25 1.13
CA ARG A 134 15.97 35.00 -0.28
C ARG A 134 15.96 33.49 -0.55
N PHE A 135 14.83 32.99 -1.04
CA PHE A 135 14.63 31.59 -1.39
C PHE A 135 15.18 31.28 -2.78
N LYS A 136 15.89 30.15 -2.89
CA LYS A 136 16.42 29.59 -4.13
C LYS A 136 15.59 28.37 -4.55
N THR A 137 15.47 28.12 -5.84
CA THR A 137 14.78 26.93 -6.35
C THR A 137 15.38 25.62 -5.77
N ALA A 138 14.54 24.88 -5.04
CA ALA A 138 14.92 23.61 -4.42
C ALA A 138 15.26 22.51 -5.46
N PRO A 139 14.56 22.39 -6.61
CA PRO A 139 14.99 21.51 -7.70
C PRO A 139 16.42 21.77 -8.19
N ALA A 140 16.84 23.02 -8.38
CA ALA A 140 18.21 23.31 -8.82
C ALA A 140 19.25 22.97 -7.75
N TYR A 141 18.96 23.27 -6.48
CA TYR A 141 19.81 22.88 -5.35
C TYR A 141 19.95 21.36 -5.24
N GLY A 142 18.84 20.60 -5.29
CA GLY A 142 18.85 19.14 -5.27
C GLY A 142 19.60 18.53 -6.46
N ARG A 143 19.54 19.14 -7.65
CA ARG A 143 20.36 18.74 -8.81
C ARG A 143 21.86 18.97 -8.57
N SER A 144 22.24 20.06 -7.90
CA SER A 144 23.63 20.33 -7.48
C SER A 144 24.12 19.30 -6.45
N GLU A 145 23.34 19.05 -5.39
CA GLU A 145 23.70 18.11 -4.33
C GLU A 145 23.76 16.67 -4.82
N ARG A 146 22.86 16.28 -5.76
CA ARG A 146 22.93 15.02 -6.49
C ARG A 146 24.22 14.88 -7.30
N GLY A 147 24.73 15.98 -7.87
CA GLY A 147 26.03 16.02 -8.55
C GLY A 147 27.22 15.94 -7.58
N ARG A 148 27.11 16.51 -6.38
CA ARG A 148 28.15 16.51 -5.34
C ARG A 148 28.31 15.15 -4.64
N ILE A 149 27.19 14.53 -4.27
CA ILE A 149 27.15 13.28 -3.49
C ILE A 149 27.16 12.04 -4.40
N GLY A 150 26.54 12.16 -5.58
CA GLY A 150 26.34 11.05 -6.53
C GLY A 150 25.11 10.21 -6.19
N TYR A 151 24.30 9.90 -7.21
CA TYR A 151 23.09 9.08 -7.07
C TYR A 151 23.40 7.58 -7.22
N ARG A 152 22.77 6.74 -6.38
CA ARG A 152 22.88 5.27 -6.44
C ARG A 152 21.77 4.71 -7.35
N THR A 153 22.00 4.69 -8.65
CA THR A 153 21.08 4.06 -9.61
C THR A 153 20.99 2.54 -9.41
N THR A 154 19.89 1.96 -9.87
CA THR A 154 19.73 0.50 -9.96
C THR A 154 20.73 -0.13 -10.92
N LYS A 155 20.90 -1.46 -10.86
CA LYS A 155 21.75 -2.23 -11.80
C LYS A 155 21.37 -2.05 -13.28
N VAL A 156 20.13 -1.69 -13.57
CA VAL A 156 19.62 -1.41 -14.94
C VAL A 156 19.67 0.08 -15.32
N GLY A 157 20.36 0.91 -14.54
CA GLY A 157 20.55 2.35 -14.79
C GLY A 157 19.30 3.22 -14.58
N ARG A 158 18.15 2.63 -14.25
CA ARG A 158 16.93 3.36 -13.89
C ARG A 158 17.07 3.94 -12.47
N GLY A 159 16.56 5.14 -12.27
CA GLY A 159 16.31 5.68 -10.94
C GLY A 159 14.86 5.42 -10.53
N VAL A 160 14.64 4.80 -9.39
CA VAL A 160 13.29 4.61 -8.82
C VAL A 160 12.95 5.85 -8.01
N ASN A 161 12.18 6.76 -8.60
CA ASN A 161 11.71 7.97 -7.93
C ASN A 161 10.36 8.38 -8.54
N PHE A 162 9.35 8.66 -7.71
CA PHE A 162 8.31 9.60 -8.09
C PHE A 162 8.93 11.00 -8.23
N GLY A 163 8.61 11.70 -9.32
CA GLY A 163 9.21 12.99 -9.68
C GLY A 163 10.69 12.88 -10.11
N GLY A 164 11.43 13.99 -9.97
CA GLY A 164 12.86 14.06 -10.31
C GLY A 164 13.78 13.51 -9.22
N SER A 165 14.83 12.77 -9.61
CA SER A 165 15.83 12.18 -8.69
C SER A 165 16.51 13.16 -7.72
N GLU A 166 16.52 14.46 -8.04
CA GLU A 166 16.95 15.55 -7.15
C GLU A 166 16.13 15.65 -5.84
N ARG A 167 14.89 15.16 -5.83
CA ARG A 167 14.01 15.12 -4.65
C ARG A 167 14.70 14.55 -3.41
N LEU A 168 15.43 13.45 -3.58
CA LEU A 168 16.06 12.70 -2.49
C LEU A 168 17.21 13.45 -1.81
N PHE A 169 17.72 14.52 -2.44
CA PHE A 169 18.86 15.30 -1.98
C PHE A 169 18.45 16.59 -1.25
N VAL A 170 17.16 16.79 -0.98
CA VAL A 170 16.61 17.96 -0.29
C VAL A 170 15.64 17.51 0.81
N ARG A 171 15.78 18.05 2.02
CA ARG A 171 14.80 17.84 3.10
C ARG A 171 13.62 18.80 2.93
N LYS A 172 12.68 18.40 2.06
CA LYS A 172 11.43 19.07 1.72
C LYS A 172 10.34 18.00 1.59
N ALA A 173 9.07 18.36 1.83
CA ALA A 173 7.98 17.40 1.68
C ALA A 173 7.98 16.80 0.27
N GLN A 174 7.99 15.47 0.17
CA GLN A 174 8.45 14.73 -1.00
C GLN A 174 7.44 14.78 -2.16
N TYR A 175 6.14 14.83 -1.84
CA TYR A 175 5.05 14.96 -2.82
C TYR A 175 5.09 16.25 -3.66
N HIS A 176 5.85 17.28 -3.24
CA HIS A 176 6.04 18.53 -4.00
C HIS A 176 6.71 18.35 -5.39
N TRP A 177 7.26 17.18 -5.71
CA TRP A 177 7.75 16.84 -7.06
C TRP A 177 6.71 16.14 -7.94
N GLY A 178 5.47 16.00 -7.44
CA GLY A 178 4.41 15.19 -8.03
C GLY A 178 4.44 13.76 -7.49
N TRP A 179 3.25 13.15 -7.41
CA TRP A 179 3.06 11.78 -6.94
C TRP A 179 1.93 11.11 -7.74
N ASP A 180 1.72 9.80 -7.59
CA ASP A 180 0.67 9.08 -8.32
C ASP A 180 -0.78 9.39 -7.90
N TRP A 181 -0.97 10.30 -6.94
CA TRP A 181 -2.24 10.97 -6.63
C TRP A 181 -2.18 12.51 -6.72
N GLY A 182 -1.02 13.13 -7.04
CA GLY A 182 -0.79 14.55 -6.76
C GLY A 182 0.04 15.33 -7.81
N PRO A 183 -0.26 16.62 -8.05
CA PRO A 183 0.40 17.44 -9.06
C PRO A 183 1.80 17.92 -8.64
N ALA A 184 2.65 18.24 -9.61
CA ALA A 184 4.05 18.61 -9.40
C ALA A 184 4.24 20.09 -8.98
N ILE A 185 3.77 20.44 -7.78
CA ILE A 185 3.80 21.81 -7.25
C ILE A 185 4.93 21.98 -6.23
N ASN A 186 6.08 22.48 -6.68
CA ASN A 186 7.27 22.69 -5.85
C ASN A 186 7.30 24.13 -5.31
N THR A 187 6.35 24.44 -4.42
CA THR A 187 6.22 25.78 -3.82
C THR A 187 7.38 26.13 -2.88
N CYS A 188 7.54 27.40 -2.51
CA CYS A 188 8.53 27.85 -1.53
C CYS A 188 8.06 29.12 -0.77
N GLY A 189 8.57 29.32 0.44
CA GLY A 189 8.26 30.49 1.29
C GLY A 189 8.35 30.23 2.79
N PRO A 190 8.02 31.24 3.62
CA PRO A 190 7.88 31.09 5.06
C PRO A 190 6.56 30.36 5.37
N TRP A 191 6.60 29.02 5.30
CA TRP A 191 5.41 28.16 5.37
C TRP A 191 4.87 27.97 6.80
N LYS A 192 5.66 28.30 7.82
CA LYS A 192 5.26 28.34 9.24
C LYS A 192 5.57 29.72 9.87
N PRO A 193 5.03 30.03 11.07
CA PRO A 193 5.21 31.32 11.74
C PRO A 193 6.66 31.79 11.90
N ILE A 194 6.81 33.11 11.96
CA ILE A 194 8.03 33.83 12.32
C ILE A 194 7.70 34.80 13.47
N TYR A 195 8.54 34.85 14.50
CA TYR A 195 8.39 35.77 15.63
C TYR A 195 9.73 36.13 16.28
N LEU A 196 9.76 37.26 16.99
CA LEU A 196 10.83 37.56 17.94
C LEU A 196 10.43 37.05 19.33
N GLU A 197 11.29 36.26 19.97
CA GLU A 197 11.12 35.76 21.34
C GLU A 197 12.09 36.46 22.29
N VAL A 198 11.55 37.22 23.26
CA VAL A 198 12.32 38.02 24.23
C VAL A 198 12.20 37.42 25.63
N TYR A 199 13.32 37.12 26.30
CA TYR A 199 13.32 36.44 27.60
C TYR A 199 14.60 36.68 28.43
N GLU A 200 14.50 36.65 29.76
CA GLU A 200 15.67 36.65 30.68
C GLU A 200 16.11 35.23 31.08
N SER A 201 15.14 34.31 31.11
CA SER A 201 15.30 32.86 31.26
C SER A 201 14.17 32.14 30.50
N ARG A 202 14.40 30.91 30.04
CA ARG A 202 13.38 30.03 29.44
C ARG A 202 13.61 28.56 29.77
N ILE A 203 12.52 27.79 29.79
CA ILE A 203 12.58 26.34 29.56
C ILE A 203 12.72 26.16 28.04
N TYR A 204 13.66 25.34 27.58
CA TYR A 204 13.87 25.08 26.14
C TYR A 204 13.71 23.60 25.75
N ASP A 205 13.59 22.71 26.74
CA ASP A 205 13.35 21.27 26.56
C ASP A 205 12.52 20.71 27.73
N LEU A 206 11.64 19.74 27.44
CA LEU A 206 10.59 19.18 28.30
C LEU A 206 10.06 17.85 27.67
N ARG A 207 9.88 16.75 28.44
CA ARG A 207 9.85 15.36 27.90
C ARG A 207 8.63 14.45 28.32
N VAL A 208 8.58 13.14 27.95
CA VAL A 208 7.59 12.01 28.22
C VAL A 208 8.32 10.63 28.36
N THR A 209 8.05 9.47 29.04
CA THR A 209 7.13 8.71 30.00
C THR A 209 5.60 8.75 29.91
N GLN A 210 5.01 7.56 30.10
CA GLN A 210 4.52 7.14 31.43
C GLN A 210 5.03 5.75 31.84
N ASN A 211 4.94 5.37 33.13
CA ASN A 211 5.14 3.98 33.57
C ASN A 211 3.96 3.53 34.45
N VAL A 212 2.91 3.01 33.82
CA VAL A 212 1.73 2.43 34.49
C VAL A 212 2.12 1.08 35.11
N THR A 213 1.71 0.80 36.35
CA THR A 213 1.98 -0.52 36.94
C THR A 213 1.16 -1.61 36.23
N PRO A 214 1.66 -2.86 36.08
CA PRO A 214 0.98 -3.89 35.27
C PRO A 214 -0.44 -4.26 35.74
N ASP A 215 -0.77 -3.98 37.00
CA ASP A 215 -2.09 -4.14 37.61
C ASP A 215 -3.04 -2.94 37.38
N LEU A 216 -2.58 -1.92 36.64
CA LEU A 216 -3.23 -0.64 36.37
C LEU A 216 -3.60 0.18 37.63
N SER A 217 -3.04 -0.16 38.81
CA SER A 217 -3.43 0.47 40.08
C SER A 217 -2.72 1.79 40.37
N SER A 218 -1.59 2.06 39.71
CA SER A 218 -0.86 3.33 39.80
C SER A 218 -0.08 3.63 38.51
N VAL A 219 0.40 4.86 38.38
CA VAL A 219 1.34 5.28 37.33
C VAL A 219 2.45 6.13 37.96
N ASP A 220 3.69 5.79 37.62
CA ASP A 220 4.86 6.60 37.95
C ASP A 220 5.18 7.53 36.76
N ILE A 221 5.30 8.81 37.09
CA ILE A 221 5.26 9.96 36.20
C ILE A 221 6.55 10.75 36.47
N ARG A 222 7.64 10.41 35.79
CA ARG A 222 8.95 11.06 35.96
C ARG A 222 9.05 12.19 34.96
N VAL A 223 9.46 13.39 35.35
CA VAL A 223 9.51 14.60 34.49
C VAL A 223 10.95 15.03 34.26
N GLU A 224 11.28 15.53 33.07
CA GLU A 224 12.60 16.10 32.75
C GLU A 224 12.47 17.42 31.99
N ALA A 225 13.32 18.41 32.33
CA ALA A 225 13.34 19.73 31.71
C ALA A 225 14.73 20.40 31.74
N GLN A 226 15.01 21.24 30.73
CA GLN A 226 16.23 22.08 30.65
C GLN A 226 15.89 23.57 30.64
N VAL A 227 16.67 24.36 31.38
CA VAL A 227 16.42 25.79 31.61
C VAL A 227 17.68 26.61 31.39
N GLU A 228 17.63 27.61 30.51
CA GLU A 228 18.69 28.61 30.35
C GLU A 228 18.26 29.98 30.92
N GLY A 229 19.25 30.81 31.30
CA GLY A 229 19.01 32.16 31.80
C GLY A 229 20.13 32.69 32.69
N HIS A 230 20.17 34.01 32.88
CA HIS A 230 21.29 34.69 33.55
C HIS A 230 21.22 34.67 35.09
N ASN A 231 20.14 34.13 35.67
CA ASN A 231 19.89 34.03 37.11
C ASN A 231 19.55 32.59 37.53
N SER A 232 19.94 32.20 38.75
CA SER A 232 19.69 30.87 39.30
C SER A 232 18.22 30.68 39.72
N ILE A 233 17.39 30.17 38.80
CA ILE A 233 16.08 29.59 39.13
C ILE A 233 16.33 28.34 39.98
N ASN A 234 15.77 28.28 41.19
CA ASN A 234 16.07 27.23 42.17
C ASN A 234 14.93 26.23 42.40
N GLU A 235 13.69 26.62 42.11
CA GLU A 235 12.49 25.78 42.14
C GLU A 235 11.72 25.90 40.81
N VAL A 236 11.04 24.82 40.41
CA VAL A 236 9.94 24.85 39.42
C VAL A 236 8.73 24.17 40.05
N GLN A 237 7.56 24.79 39.92
CA GLN A 237 6.27 24.24 40.35
C GLN A 237 5.65 23.44 39.21
N VAL A 238 5.14 22.24 39.52
CA VAL A 238 4.52 21.35 38.54
C VAL A 238 3.16 20.90 39.04
N GLN A 239 2.17 21.00 38.15
CA GLN A 239 0.77 20.67 38.42
C GLN A 239 0.29 19.62 37.41
N LEU A 240 -0.30 18.56 37.95
CA LEU A 240 -1.02 17.55 37.18
C LEU A 240 -2.51 17.91 37.24
N LEU A 241 -3.12 18.25 36.10
CA LEU A 241 -4.53 18.61 36.05
C LEU A 241 -5.36 17.56 35.29
N ASP A 242 -6.49 17.18 35.86
CA ASP A 242 -7.55 16.44 35.18
C ASP A 242 -8.31 17.41 34.26
N LEU A 243 -8.22 17.22 32.94
CA LEU A 243 -8.73 18.19 31.97
C LEU A 243 -10.27 18.17 31.82
N GLU A 244 -10.93 17.10 32.25
CA GLU A 244 -12.40 17.00 32.28
C GLU A 244 -12.99 17.90 33.39
N THR A 245 -12.36 17.90 34.56
CA THR A 245 -12.85 18.58 35.77
C THR A 245 -12.18 19.93 36.04
N GLY A 246 -11.01 20.18 35.43
CA GLY A 246 -10.17 21.34 35.72
C GLY A 246 -9.56 21.32 37.13
N THR A 247 -9.50 20.15 37.78
CA THR A 247 -8.97 20.02 39.15
C THR A 247 -7.49 19.66 39.14
N ILE A 248 -6.73 20.30 40.03
CA ILE A 248 -5.32 19.95 40.27
C ILE A 248 -5.29 18.68 41.12
N VAL A 249 -4.70 17.63 40.56
CA VAL A 249 -4.61 16.27 41.12
C VAL A 249 -3.32 16.10 41.91
N VAL A 250 -2.25 16.78 41.49
CA VAL A 250 -0.96 16.91 42.20
C VAL A 250 -0.43 18.33 41.98
N ASP A 251 0.11 18.96 43.03
CA ASP A 251 0.78 20.27 43.02
C ASP A 251 2.08 20.13 43.82
N ASP A 252 3.24 20.19 43.16
CA ASP A 252 4.55 19.86 43.76
C ASP A 252 5.69 20.76 43.23
N LYS A 253 6.88 20.65 43.82
CA LYS A 253 8.04 21.52 43.56
C LYS A 253 9.36 20.74 43.43
N ALA A 254 10.07 20.95 42.31
CA ALA A 254 11.37 20.35 42.05
C ALA A 254 12.54 21.33 42.23
N SER A 255 13.66 20.87 42.80
CA SER A 255 14.88 21.66 43.07
C SER A 255 16.01 21.39 42.06
N LYS A 256 16.82 22.42 41.78
CA LYS A 256 17.87 22.43 40.73
C LYS A 256 19.05 21.47 40.98
N SER A 257 19.54 20.82 39.91
CA SER A 257 20.84 20.12 39.89
C SER A 257 22.01 21.02 39.44
N THR A 258 23.25 20.68 39.82
CA THR A 258 24.47 21.48 39.52
C THR A 258 24.82 21.63 38.04
N LYS A 259 24.08 21.00 37.11
CA LYS A 259 24.27 21.13 35.65
C LYS A 259 23.14 21.89 34.92
N GLY A 260 22.10 22.34 35.60
CA GLY A 260 20.98 23.07 34.98
C GLY A 260 19.73 22.22 34.70
N ALA A 261 19.90 20.91 34.50
CA ALA A 261 18.79 19.97 34.31
C ALA A 261 17.95 19.80 35.60
N LEU A 262 16.64 19.59 35.41
CA LEU A 262 15.67 19.24 36.44
C LEU A 262 15.10 17.84 36.15
N SER A 263 14.96 17.00 37.19
CA SER A 263 14.27 15.71 37.11
C SER A 263 13.66 15.31 38.45
N PHE A 264 12.43 14.79 38.43
CA PHE A 264 11.66 14.37 39.61
C PHE A 264 10.53 13.39 39.21
N THR A 265 9.87 12.74 40.18
CA THR A 265 8.81 11.75 39.90
C THR A 265 7.55 11.97 40.74
N ILE A 266 6.43 12.19 40.06
CA ILE A 266 5.06 12.14 40.57
C ILE A 266 4.61 10.67 40.60
N LYS A 267 3.79 10.28 41.59
CA LYS A 267 3.12 8.97 41.64
C LYS A 267 1.61 9.15 41.80
N LEU A 268 0.84 8.78 40.77
CA LEU A 268 -0.62 8.83 40.79
C LEU A 268 -1.20 7.43 41.04
N ASN A 269 -2.04 7.30 42.07
CA ASN A 269 -2.75 6.05 42.37
C ASN A 269 -4.16 6.10 41.78
N ARG A 270 -4.60 5.01 41.13
CA ARG A 270 -5.87 4.87 40.40
C ARG A 270 -6.06 5.95 39.31
N PRO A 271 -5.18 6.04 38.30
CA PRO A 271 -5.37 6.94 37.17
C PRO A 271 -6.66 6.63 36.40
N LYS A 272 -7.34 7.66 35.87
CA LYS A 272 -8.29 7.46 34.76
C LYS A 272 -7.47 7.24 33.49
N LEU A 273 -7.35 6.02 32.97
CA LEU A 273 -6.54 5.79 31.76
C LEU A 273 -7.24 6.35 30.51
N TRP A 274 -6.46 6.88 29.57
CA TRP A 274 -6.92 7.16 28.20
C TRP A 274 -7.01 5.85 27.44
N TYR A 275 -8.06 5.67 26.64
CA TYR A 275 -8.22 4.53 25.74
C TYR A 275 -8.49 5.01 24.31
N PRO A 276 -8.06 4.26 23.28
CA PRO A 276 -8.43 4.54 21.90
C PRO A 276 -9.96 4.60 21.72
N PHE A 277 -10.40 5.33 20.69
CA PHE A 277 -11.78 5.33 20.24
C PHE A 277 -12.26 3.88 20.00
N LEU A 278 -13.53 3.64 20.31
CA LEU A 278 -14.16 2.31 20.44
C LEU A 278 -13.78 1.51 21.71
N TYR A 279 -12.64 1.71 22.36
CA TYR A 279 -12.18 0.82 23.45
C TYR A 279 -12.30 1.38 24.88
N GLY A 280 -12.52 2.69 25.05
CA GLY A 280 -12.87 3.28 26.34
C GLY A 280 -13.09 4.80 26.27
N GLU A 281 -12.92 5.48 27.40
CA GLU A 281 -13.02 6.94 27.51
C GLU A 281 -11.64 7.60 27.27
N GLN A 282 -11.63 8.75 26.58
CA GLN A 282 -10.41 9.50 26.24
C GLN A 282 -10.00 10.44 27.40
N ASN A 283 -9.68 9.87 28.57
CA ASN A 283 -9.31 10.64 29.76
C ASN A 283 -7.95 11.32 29.60
N LEU A 284 -7.94 12.64 29.36
CA LEU A 284 -6.71 13.43 29.26
C LEU A 284 -6.34 14.08 30.59
N TYR A 285 -5.05 14.02 30.93
CA TYR A 285 -4.42 14.77 32.01
C TYR A 285 -3.38 15.71 31.41
N LEU A 286 -3.33 16.96 31.85
CA LEU A 286 -2.23 17.85 31.48
C LEU A 286 -0.99 17.50 32.32
N LEU A 287 0.07 17.08 31.65
CA LEU A 287 1.21 16.40 32.28
C LEU A 287 2.52 16.57 31.49
N GLN A 288 3.66 16.47 32.18
CA GLN A 288 5.04 16.61 31.67
C GLN A 288 5.88 15.46 32.27
N VAL A 289 6.78 14.78 31.53
CA VAL A 289 7.18 13.35 31.79
C VAL A 289 8.60 12.85 31.23
N SER A 290 9.02 11.52 31.10
CA SER A 290 10.44 11.10 30.66
C SER A 290 11.05 9.67 30.17
N ILE A 291 10.53 8.41 30.27
CA ILE A 291 11.24 7.06 29.99
C ILE A 291 10.31 5.88 29.49
N PRO A 292 10.80 4.77 28.83
CA PRO A 292 10.95 3.38 29.41
C PRO A 292 11.97 2.43 28.66
N ASN A 293 11.93 1.06 28.82
CA ASN A 293 11.87 0.02 27.72
C ASN A 293 11.96 -1.50 28.13
N HIS A 294 11.74 -2.39 27.14
CA HIS A 294 12.17 -3.80 26.94
C HIS A 294 11.14 -4.95 27.12
N ALA A 295 11.08 -6.01 26.27
CA ALA A 295 11.67 -6.22 24.93
C ALA A 295 10.91 -7.29 24.05
N PRO A 296 11.41 -8.49 23.64
CA PRO A 296 10.78 -9.31 22.57
C PRO A 296 9.58 -10.17 23.04
N GLY A 297 8.80 -10.82 22.16
CA GLY A 297 8.95 -11.00 20.70
C GLY A 297 7.61 -11.13 19.96
N THR A 298 7.61 -11.06 18.62
CA THR A 298 6.64 -10.18 17.95
C THR A 298 5.71 -10.82 16.90
N SER A 299 4.44 -10.96 17.27
CA SER A 299 3.32 -10.58 16.40
C SER A 299 3.31 -9.06 16.20
N PHE A 300 3.00 -8.54 15.01
CA PHE A 300 2.75 -7.10 14.83
C PHE A 300 1.31 -6.76 15.24
N ILE A 301 1.15 -6.18 16.43
CA ILE A 301 -0.15 -5.83 17.01
C ILE A 301 0.01 -4.69 18.02
N PHE A 302 -0.96 -3.78 18.05
CA PHE A 302 -1.02 -2.72 19.05
C PHE A 302 -1.76 -3.22 20.30
N GLU A 303 -1.12 -3.02 21.47
CA GLU A 303 -1.67 -3.36 22.78
C GLU A 303 -1.59 -2.13 23.68
N VAL A 304 -2.73 -1.52 24.03
CA VAL A 304 -2.82 -0.33 24.88
C VAL A 304 -3.59 -0.68 26.15
N ASN A 305 -3.04 -0.38 27.33
CA ASN A 305 -3.62 -0.74 28.64
C ASN A 305 -3.98 -2.23 28.77
N ASN A 306 -3.10 -3.12 28.28
CA ASN A 306 -3.32 -4.59 28.20
C ASN A 306 -4.49 -5.01 27.28
N ILE A 307 -4.98 -4.12 26.41
CA ILE A 307 -6.00 -4.43 25.39
C ILE A 307 -5.34 -4.45 24.01
N ARG A 308 -5.24 -5.65 23.44
CA ARG A 308 -4.96 -5.87 22.01
C ARG A 308 -6.21 -5.57 21.19
N PHE A 309 -6.10 -4.83 20.10
CA PHE A 309 -7.27 -4.50 19.27
C PHE A 309 -6.96 -4.57 17.78
N PHE A 310 -8.02 -4.79 16.99
CA PHE A 310 -7.95 -4.67 15.55
C PHE A 310 -7.82 -3.20 15.15
N SER A 311 -6.69 -2.83 14.55
CA SER A 311 -6.39 -1.46 14.14
C SER A 311 -6.98 -1.17 12.75
N GLY A 312 -8.19 -0.62 12.71
CA GLY A 312 -8.87 -0.27 11.47
C GLY A 312 -8.71 1.21 11.13
N GLY A 313 -8.24 1.54 9.93
CA GLY A 313 -7.92 2.92 9.59
C GLY A 313 -7.60 3.18 8.12
N SER A 314 -6.87 4.27 7.89
CA SER A 314 -6.35 4.70 6.58
C SER A 314 -4.99 5.38 6.72
N CYS A 315 -4.22 5.40 5.64
CA CYS A 315 -3.10 6.32 5.47
C CYS A 315 -3.61 7.74 5.18
N TRP A 316 -2.86 8.72 5.69
CA TRP A 316 -3.10 10.15 5.59
C TRP A 316 -1.97 10.81 4.81
N ILE A 317 -2.36 11.51 3.76
CA ILE A 317 -1.51 12.45 3.03
C ILE A 317 -1.86 13.89 3.49
N PRO A 318 -1.05 14.92 3.19
CA PRO A 318 -1.38 16.30 3.55
C PRO A 318 -2.77 16.75 3.07
N ALA A 319 -3.33 17.78 3.70
CA ALA A 319 -4.68 18.27 3.38
C ALA A 319 -4.75 19.30 2.23
N ASP A 320 -3.61 19.83 1.77
CA ASP A 320 -3.46 20.74 0.62
C ASP A 320 -1.99 20.64 0.13
N PHE A 321 -1.69 20.99 -1.13
CA PHE A 321 -0.32 21.26 -1.58
C PHE A 321 0.14 22.71 -1.31
N MET A 322 -0.79 23.60 -0.94
CA MET A 322 -0.50 24.93 -0.40
C MET A 322 -0.69 24.95 1.12
N LEU A 323 0.14 24.17 1.83
CA LEU A 323 0.06 23.88 3.27
C LEU A 323 -0.36 25.05 4.19
N PRO A 324 0.12 26.31 4.03
CA PRO A 324 -0.34 27.45 4.84
C PRO A 324 -1.84 27.80 4.75
N ARG A 325 -2.61 27.15 3.86
CA ARG A 325 -4.08 27.26 3.79
C ARG A 325 -4.82 26.30 4.72
N VAL A 326 -4.15 25.26 5.23
CA VAL A 326 -4.77 24.25 6.10
C VAL A 326 -4.99 24.85 7.49
N SER A 327 -6.24 24.86 7.96
CA SER A 327 -6.64 25.45 9.25
C SER A 327 -6.97 24.38 10.30
N LYS A 328 -7.03 24.75 11.59
CA LYS A 328 -7.56 23.87 12.66
C LYS A 328 -8.96 23.34 12.28
N ASP A 329 -9.81 24.21 11.75
CA ASP A 329 -11.13 23.88 11.21
C ASP A 329 -11.10 22.93 10.00
N THR A 330 -9.98 22.83 9.27
CA THR A 330 -9.80 21.86 8.17
C THR A 330 -9.47 20.49 8.74
N TYR A 331 -8.50 20.40 9.66
CA TYR A 331 -8.16 19.16 10.37
C TYR A 331 -9.34 18.61 11.18
N ASP A 332 -10.08 19.46 11.90
CA ASP A 332 -11.21 19.03 12.75
C ASP A 332 -12.32 18.33 11.94
N LYS A 333 -12.62 18.82 10.74
CA LYS A 333 -13.55 18.18 9.78
C LYS A 333 -13.01 16.83 9.29
N TRP A 334 -11.73 16.77 8.94
CA TRP A 334 -11.08 15.55 8.45
C TRP A 334 -11.05 14.44 9.50
N ILE A 335 -10.62 14.73 10.74
CA ILE A 335 -10.61 13.73 11.83
C ILE A 335 -12.03 13.37 12.27
N THR A 336 -12.97 14.32 12.25
CA THR A 336 -14.41 14.03 12.45
C THR A 336 -14.94 13.03 11.41
N LEU A 337 -14.52 13.15 10.14
CA LEU A 337 -14.89 12.18 9.10
C LEU A 337 -14.25 10.81 9.31
N ALA A 338 -12.98 10.74 9.72
CA ALA A 338 -12.31 9.49 10.08
C ALA A 338 -13.05 8.75 11.22
N LYS A 339 -13.32 9.47 12.32
CA LYS A 339 -14.08 8.96 13.49
C LYS A 339 -15.50 8.54 13.12
N ALA A 340 -16.20 9.36 12.33
CA ALA A 340 -17.54 9.02 11.82
C ALA A 340 -17.52 7.82 10.86
N GLY A 341 -16.35 7.48 10.31
CA GLY A 341 -16.07 6.28 9.52
C GLY A 341 -15.65 5.06 10.35
N ASN A 342 -15.80 5.09 11.68
CA ASN A 342 -15.37 4.05 12.62
C ASN A 342 -13.87 3.69 12.54
N GLN A 343 -13.04 4.60 12.02
CA GLN A 343 -11.59 4.42 11.99
C GLN A 343 -11.02 4.75 13.38
N SER A 344 -10.08 3.93 13.85
CA SER A 344 -9.41 4.10 15.14
C SER A 344 -7.93 4.47 15.00
N MET A 345 -7.37 4.37 13.80
CA MET A 345 -5.96 4.67 13.50
C MET A 345 -5.83 5.46 12.19
N ILE A 346 -4.84 6.33 12.13
CA ILE A 346 -4.34 7.00 10.95
C ILE A 346 -2.83 6.77 10.86
N ARG A 347 -2.30 6.50 9.66
CA ARG A 347 -0.86 6.55 9.39
C ARG A 347 -0.50 7.82 8.63
N VAL A 348 0.26 8.72 9.23
CA VAL A 348 0.81 9.92 8.58
C VAL A 348 2.00 9.48 7.73
N TRP A 349 1.83 9.54 6.41
CA TRP A 349 2.72 8.91 5.44
C TRP A 349 3.99 9.71 5.13
N GLY A 350 5.12 9.01 5.03
CA GLY A 350 6.49 9.57 5.01
C GLY A 350 6.85 10.50 3.85
N GLY A 351 6.06 10.59 2.78
CA GLY A 351 6.30 11.58 1.73
C GLY A 351 5.60 12.93 1.94
N GLY A 352 4.80 13.06 3.01
CA GLY A 352 4.07 14.26 3.40
C GLY A 352 4.87 15.17 4.34
N ILE A 353 4.29 15.49 5.49
CA ILE A 353 4.91 16.25 6.59
C ILE A 353 4.60 15.58 7.93
N VAL A 354 5.42 15.86 8.96
CA VAL A 354 4.97 15.72 10.35
C VAL A 354 4.00 16.87 10.56
N GLU A 355 2.74 16.56 10.82
CA GLU A 355 1.62 17.49 10.67
C GLU A 355 1.66 18.66 11.66
N ASP A 356 0.74 19.61 11.51
CA ASP A 356 0.58 20.70 12.48
C ASP A 356 0.17 20.18 13.86
N ASP A 357 0.54 20.88 14.95
CA ASP A 357 0.21 20.45 16.32
C ASP A 357 -1.31 20.28 16.50
N ASN A 358 -2.12 21.08 15.78
CA ASN A 358 -3.57 20.96 15.72
C ASN A 358 -4.07 19.57 15.26
N PHE A 359 -3.32 18.83 14.44
CA PHE A 359 -3.69 17.47 14.02
C PHE A 359 -3.66 16.49 15.21
N TYR A 360 -2.54 16.48 15.94
CA TYR A 360 -2.34 15.56 17.08
C TYR A 360 -3.24 15.93 18.27
N ASP A 361 -3.39 17.24 18.56
CA ASP A 361 -4.41 17.80 19.48
C ASP A 361 -5.80 17.19 19.28
N ILE A 362 -6.21 17.05 18.01
CA ILE A 362 -7.53 16.56 17.62
C ILE A 362 -7.56 15.03 17.67
N CYS A 363 -6.49 14.34 17.28
CA CYS A 363 -6.36 12.89 17.42
C CYS A 363 -6.41 12.42 18.89
N ASP A 364 -5.69 13.09 19.80
CA ASP A 364 -5.70 12.86 21.25
C ASP A 364 -7.12 12.99 21.84
N ARG A 365 -7.80 14.08 21.47
CA ARG A 365 -9.16 14.44 21.90
C ARG A 365 -10.21 13.46 21.36
N GLU A 366 -10.07 13.06 20.10
CA GLU A 366 -11.04 12.20 19.43
C GLU A 366 -10.80 10.70 19.63
N GLY A 367 -9.64 10.30 20.15
CA GLY A 367 -9.27 8.91 20.40
C GLY A 367 -8.70 8.19 19.18
N ILE A 368 -8.19 8.94 18.20
CA ILE A 368 -7.59 8.39 16.97
C ILE A 368 -6.09 8.18 17.19
N MET A 369 -5.62 6.96 16.98
CA MET A 369 -4.20 6.63 17.06
C MET A 369 -3.45 7.09 15.81
N VAL A 370 -2.20 7.51 15.99
CA VAL A 370 -1.31 7.99 14.93
C VAL A 370 -0.09 7.08 14.86
N TRP A 371 0.08 6.46 13.71
CA TRP A 371 1.36 5.95 13.22
C TRP A 371 2.04 7.12 12.50
N GLN A 372 3.26 7.48 12.90
CA GLN A 372 4.01 8.60 12.32
C GLN A 372 5.25 8.08 11.57
N ASP A 373 5.26 8.20 10.26
CA ASP A 373 6.49 8.03 9.48
C ASP A 373 7.41 9.26 9.67
N PHE A 374 8.72 9.04 9.72
CA PHE A 374 9.70 10.07 9.39
C PHE A 374 9.67 10.36 7.89
N LEU A 375 10.14 11.54 7.48
CA LEU A 375 9.81 12.09 6.16
C LEU A 375 10.69 11.56 5.02
N TYR A 376 10.56 10.26 4.77
CA TYR A 376 11.23 9.48 3.75
C TYR A 376 10.20 8.58 3.07
N ALA A 377 10.10 8.68 1.74
CA ALA A 377 9.24 7.81 0.95
C ALA A 377 9.82 7.49 -0.44
N CYS A 378 9.67 6.23 -0.83
CA CYS A 378 9.90 5.66 -2.15
C CYS A 378 11.18 6.21 -2.83
N GLY A 379 12.34 5.89 -2.25
CA GLY A 379 13.65 6.28 -2.76
C GLY A 379 14.84 5.71 -1.99
N ASN A 380 16.05 6.13 -2.38
CA ASN A 380 17.31 5.74 -1.73
C ASN A 380 18.08 7.01 -1.37
N TYR A 381 17.95 7.43 -0.11
CA TYR A 381 18.39 8.73 0.38
C TYR A 381 19.89 8.75 0.71
N PRO A 382 20.55 9.92 0.65
CA PRO A 382 21.98 10.04 0.94
C PRO A 382 22.39 9.65 2.37
N GLY A 383 23.28 8.66 2.49
CA GLY A 383 23.99 8.36 3.74
C GLY A 383 25.26 9.22 3.94
N SER A 384 25.34 10.43 3.37
CA SER A 384 26.52 11.30 3.54
C SER A 384 26.49 12.00 4.90
N PRO A 385 27.62 12.21 5.61
CA PRO A 385 27.61 12.65 7.02
C PRO A 385 26.93 14.00 7.27
N ASP A 386 26.93 14.88 6.27
CA ASP A 386 26.24 16.17 6.26
C ASP A 386 24.72 16.04 6.08
N PHE A 387 24.26 15.14 5.20
CA PHE A 387 22.83 14.84 5.05
C PHE A 387 22.29 14.09 6.27
N VAL A 388 23.05 13.13 6.81
CA VAL A 388 22.71 12.39 8.04
C VAL A 388 22.65 13.32 9.26
N ALA A 389 23.56 14.29 9.37
CA ALA A 389 23.48 15.31 10.42
C ALA A 389 22.23 16.20 10.29
N ASN A 390 21.85 16.59 9.07
CA ASN A 390 20.63 17.37 8.82
C ASN A 390 19.35 16.57 9.17
N ALA A 391 19.29 15.32 8.70
CA ALA A 391 18.26 14.34 9.03
C ALA A 391 18.12 14.11 10.54
N LYS A 392 19.25 14.06 11.26
CA LYS A 392 19.27 13.90 12.71
C LYS A 392 18.64 15.10 13.42
N VAL A 393 19.03 16.34 13.08
CA VAL A 393 18.46 17.56 13.69
C VAL A 393 16.95 17.66 13.43
N GLU A 394 16.51 17.27 12.24
CA GLU A 394 15.09 17.16 11.89
C GLU A 394 14.35 16.16 12.79
N ALA A 395 14.87 14.94 12.92
CA ALA A 395 14.28 13.92 13.78
C ALA A 395 14.26 14.34 15.25
N GLU A 396 15.34 14.94 15.76
CA GLU A 396 15.42 15.43 17.14
C GLU A 396 14.35 16.50 17.42
N GLN A 397 14.18 17.48 16.52
CA GLN A 397 13.13 18.50 16.68
C GLN A 397 11.71 17.94 16.55
N GLN A 398 11.44 17.05 15.58
CA GLN A 398 10.08 16.52 15.39
C GLN A 398 9.66 15.56 16.50
N VAL A 399 10.57 14.70 16.99
CA VAL A 399 10.30 13.83 18.14
C VAL A 399 10.11 14.66 19.42
N GLN A 400 10.90 15.73 19.62
CA GLN A 400 10.70 16.65 20.75
C GLN A 400 9.34 17.37 20.66
N ARG A 401 8.91 17.79 19.45
CA ARG A 401 7.63 18.47 19.24
C ARG A 401 6.44 17.55 19.50
N VAL A 402 6.28 16.47 18.73
CA VAL A 402 5.03 15.68 18.72
C VAL A 402 5.10 14.35 19.50
N GLY A 403 6.28 13.93 19.96
CA GLY A 403 6.47 12.69 20.73
C GLY A 403 5.85 12.69 22.15
N HIS A 404 5.04 13.70 22.47
CA HIS A 404 4.32 13.84 23.73
C HIS A 404 2.80 13.55 23.64
N HIS A 405 2.27 13.41 22.41
CA HIS A 405 0.85 13.18 22.18
C HIS A 405 0.46 11.70 22.41
N PRO A 406 -0.48 11.36 23.32
CA PRO A 406 -0.90 9.99 23.59
C PRO A 406 -1.57 9.27 22.40
N SER A 407 -2.01 10.00 21.37
CA SER A 407 -2.40 9.42 20.09
C SER A 407 -1.24 8.79 19.32
N LEU A 408 -0.01 9.29 19.45
CA LEU A 408 1.15 8.80 18.69
C LEU A 408 1.63 7.46 19.27
N VAL A 409 1.39 6.36 18.54
CA VAL A 409 1.61 4.98 19.01
C VAL A 409 2.69 4.21 18.24
N LEU A 410 3.22 4.76 17.14
CA LEU A 410 4.38 4.21 16.44
C LEU A 410 5.15 5.32 15.73
N TRP A 411 6.49 5.29 15.81
CA TRP A 411 7.38 5.97 14.87
C TRP A 411 7.88 4.99 13.82
N CYS A 412 7.88 5.36 12.54
CA CYS A 412 8.38 4.52 11.45
C CYS A 412 9.46 5.24 10.63
N GLY A 413 10.52 4.54 10.21
CA GLY A 413 11.70 5.15 9.57
C GLY A 413 11.46 5.72 8.16
N ASN A 414 10.63 5.06 7.34
CA ASN A 414 10.33 5.46 5.96
C ASN A 414 9.10 4.71 5.41
N ASN A 415 8.63 5.16 4.24
CA ASN A 415 7.68 4.44 3.38
C ASN A 415 8.39 3.75 2.20
N GLU A 416 8.27 2.42 2.14
CA GLU A 416 8.65 1.54 1.04
C GLU A 416 10.13 1.51 0.60
N ASP A 417 11.06 2.22 1.25
CA ASP A 417 12.44 2.27 0.76
C ASP A 417 13.13 0.89 0.78
N TYR A 418 12.79 0.02 1.75
CA TYR A 418 13.25 -1.38 1.76
C TYR A 418 12.48 -2.26 0.76
N MET A 419 11.18 -2.05 0.58
CA MET A 419 10.38 -2.79 -0.42
C MET A 419 10.86 -2.51 -1.85
N LEU A 420 11.27 -1.27 -2.12
CA LEU A 420 11.93 -0.90 -3.37
C LEU A 420 13.38 -1.39 -3.48
N ALA A 421 14.06 -1.67 -2.37
CA ALA A 421 15.38 -2.28 -2.39
C ALA A 421 15.31 -3.77 -2.72
N ASP A 422 14.36 -4.50 -2.12
CA ASP A 422 14.08 -5.92 -2.41
C ASP A 422 13.57 -6.13 -3.85
N GLY A 423 12.73 -5.21 -4.35
CA GLY A 423 12.08 -5.31 -5.66
C GLY A 423 13.06 -5.29 -6.85
N ASP A 424 12.89 -6.25 -7.77
CA ASP A 424 13.54 -6.35 -9.09
C ASP A 424 15.03 -5.94 -9.15
N ARG A 425 15.79 -6.34 -8.13
CA ARG A 425 17.26 -6.20 -8.04
C ARG A 425 17.73 -4.73 -8.07
N CYS A 426 16.93 -3.82 -7.50
CA CYS A 426 17.22 -2.38 -7.48
C CYS A 426 18.49 -2.06 -6.68
N TRP A 427 18.57 -2.48 -5.42
CA TRP A 427 19.73 -2.31 -4.55
C TRP A 427 20.06 -3.62 -3.80
N GLU A 428 21.30 -3.76 -3.34
CA GLU A 428 21.76 -4.94 -2.59
C GLU A 428 21.71 -4.64 -1.09
N VAL A 429 20.77 -5.27 -0.38
CA VAL A 429 20.62 -5.18 1.07
C VAL A 429 21.02 -6.52 1.70
N ASP A 430 21.98 -6.48 2.62
CA ASP A 430 22.30 -7.60 3.50
C ASP A 430 21.62 -7.37 4.86
N TYR A 431 20.49 -8.05 5.07
CA TYR A 431 19.74 -8.00 6.33
C TYR A 431 20.47 -8.64 7.53
N SER A 432 21.58 -9.36 7.31
CA SER A 432 22.41 -9.92 8.38
C SER A 432 23.45 -8.93 8.92
N ASP A 433 23.95 -8.02 8.07
CA ASP A 433 24.71 -6.85 8.52
C ASP A 433 23.76 -5.82 9.15
N THR A 434 23.81 -5.71 10.47
CA THR A 434 23.08 -4.73 11.29
C THR A 434 24.05 -3.73 11.94
N THR A 435 25.23 -3.53 11.33
CA THR A 435 26.37 -2.79 11.92
C THR A 435 27.00 -1.75 10.99
N GLY A 436 26.94 -1.95 9.67
CA GLY A 436 27.45 -1.00 8.68
C GLY A 436 28.97 -0.72 8.79
N PRO A 437 29.46 0.46 8.34
CA PRO A 437 28.70 1.57 7.76
C PRO A 437 28.25 1.28 6.32
N TRP A 438 27.10 1.85 5.94
CA TRP A 438 26.47 1.57 4.63
C TRP A 438 26.77 2.59 3.52
N ASP A 439 27.60 3.61 3.79
CA ASP A 439 27.95 4.73 2.88
C ASP A 439 28.41 4.28 1.47
N LYS A 440 29.12 3.15 1.42
CA LYS A 440 29.69 2.54 0.20
C LYS A 440 28.83 1.42 -0.39
N THR A 441 27.75 1.02 0.27
CA THR A 441 26.79 0.07 -0.30
C THR A 441 25.96 0.72 -1.40
N THR A 442 25.11 -0.07 -2.03
CA THR A 442 24.12 0.44 -2.98
C THR A 442 22.91 1.06 -2.29
N PHE A 443 22.64 0.77 -1.01
CA PHE A 443 21.54 1.33 -0.21
C PHE A 443 22.04 2.07 1.06
N PRO A 444 22.73 3.22 0.91
CA PRO A 444 23.31 3.97 2.04
C PRO A 444 22.28 4.58 3.00
N ALA A 445 20.99 4.61 2.64
CA ALA A 445 19.91 5.15 3.47
C ALA A 445 19.74 4.41 4.83
N ARG A 446 20.24 3.17 4.96
CA ARG A 446 20.25 2.39 6.21
C ARG A 446 20.88 3.14 7.40
N GLU A 447 21.86 4.00 7.16
CA GLU A 447 22.48 4.82 8.23
C GLU A 447 21.47 5.79 8.88
N ILE A 448 20.44 6.20 8.12
CA ILE A 448 19.31 6.96 8.66
C ILE A 448 18.39 6.01 9.45
N TYR A 449 17.96 4.91 8.85
CA TYR A 449 16.85 4.08 9.35
C TYR A 449 17.21 3.10 10.48
N GLU A 450 18.45 2.60 10.53
CA GLU A 450 18.91 1.60 11.50
C GLU A 450 19.84 2.17 12.58
N HIS A 451 20.52 3.30 12.31
CA HIS A 451 21.36 4.00 13.29
C HIS A 451 20.76 5.33 13.75
N THR A 452 20.53 6.28 12.83
CA THR A 452 20.24 7.67 13.20
C THR A 452 18.88 7.82 13.89
N LEU A 453 17.78 7.42 13.25
CA LEU A 453 16.43 7.56 13.81
C LEU A 453 16.24 6.72 15.09
N PRO A 454 16.70 5.45 15.17
CA PRO A 454 16.73 4.69 16.43
C PRO A 454 17.52 5.39 17.54
N SER A 455 18.65 6.04 17.22
CA SER A 455 19.42 6.78 18.23
C SER A 455 18.67 7.99 18.78
N VAL A 456 17.88 8.68 17.94
CA VAL A 456 17.03 9.81 18.33
C VAL A 456 15.86 9.35 19.19
N ILE A 457 15.13 8.30 18.77
CA ILE A 457 14.04 7.73 19.57
C ILE A 457 14.59 7.26 20.93
N LYS A 458 15.72 6.54 20.96
CA LYS A 458 16.37 6.10 22.20
C LYS A 458 16.88 7.26 23.08
N ALA A 459 17.35 8.36 22.49
CA ALA A 459 17.77 9.54 23.23
C ALA A 459 16.58 10.29 23.82
N SER A 460 15.51 10.49 23.05
CA SER A 460 14.21 11.02 23.51
C SER A 460 13.53 10.11 24.55
N GLY A 461 13.85 8.82 24.53
CA GLY A 461 13.38 7.76 25.43
C GLY A 461 11.87 7.80 25.70
N THR A 462 11.10 8.11 24.66
CA THR A 462 9.65 7.93 24.63
C THR A 462 9.29 6.44 24.79
N ASP A 463 8.08 6.18 25.30
CA ASP A 463 7.46 4.86 25.36
C ASP A 463 6.88 4.39 24.02
N VAL A 464 6.82 5.28 23.03
CA VAL A 464 6.43 4.94 21.66
C VAL A 464 7.49 4.06 20.96
N PRO A 465 7.13 2.89 20.42
CA PRO A 465 8.06 2.03 19.67
C PRO A 465 8.53 2.68 18.36
N TYR A 466 9.66 2.19 17.84
CA TYR A 466 10.19 2.51 16.52
C TYR A 466 10.18 1.31 15.59
N TRP A 467 9.83 1.54 14.33
CA TRP A 467 9.79 0.58 13.23
C TRP A 467 10.69 1.05 12.08
N ILE A 468 11.40 0.14 11.42
CA ILE A 468 12.50 0.51 10.50
C ILE A 468 11.97 1.07 9.16
N SER A 469 10.85 0.55 8.67
CA SER A 469 10.25 0.85 7.37
C SER A 469 8.78 0.38 7.37
N SER A 470 7.93 0.94 6.52
CA SER A 470 6.61 0.39 6.22
C SER A 470 6.57 0.07 4.72
N PRO A 471 6.53 -1.21 4.30
CA PRO A 471 6.52 -2.40 5.13
C PRO A 471 7.92 -2.78 5.67
N TYR A 472 7.97 -3.63 6.71
CA TYR A 472 9.21 -4.27 7.15
C TYR A 472 8.97 -5.61 7.87
N GLY A 473 9.99 -6.48 7.88
CA GLY A 473 10.08 -7.67 8.71
C GLY A 473 9.98 -8.99 7.94
N GLY A 474 10.53 -10.07 8.52
CA GLY A 474 10.55 -11.40 7.91
C GLY A 474 11.80 -11.67 7.06
N THR A 475 11.64 -12.41 5.96
CA THR A 475 12.73 -12.81 5.05
C THR A 475 13.05 -11.77 3.97
N PHE A 476 12.11 -10.88 3.69
CA PHE A 476 12.19 -9.68 2.86
C PHE A 476 11.18 -8.68 3.44
N SER A 477 11.28 -7.39 3.17
CA SER A 477 10.53 -6.35 3.88
C SER A 477 8.99 -6.42 3.82
N ASN A 478 8.41 -7.22 2.91
CA ASN A 478 6.96 -7.34 2.71
C ASN A 478 6.45 -8.78 2.96
N ASP A 479 7.09 -9.50 3.89
CA ASP A 479 6.77 -10.89 4.24
C ASP A 479 5.40 -11.00 4.93
N LEU A 480 4.49 -11.83 4.39
CA LEU A 480 3.14 -11.97 4.95
C LEU A 480 3.13 -12.50 6.40
N THR A 481 4.21 -13.14 6.85
CA THR A 481 4.25 -13.88 8.13
C THR A 481 4.76 -13.04 9.31
N VAL A 482 5.45 -11.92 9.08
CA VAL A 482 6.13 -11.10 10.10
C VAL A 482 5.97 -9.62 9.78
N GLY A 483 5.70 -8.79 10.79
CA GLY A 483 5.70 -7.33 10.61
C GLY A 483 4.42 -6.79 9.96
N ASP A 484 4.57 -5.78 9.11
CA ASP A 484 3.49 -5.12 8.37
C ASP A 484 3.71 -5.24 6.86
N THR A 485 2.65 -5.13 6.06
CA THR A 485 2.71 -5.38 4.60
C THR A 485 1.92 -4.38 3.76
N HIS A 486 2.47 -4.06 2.59
CA HIS A 486 1.82 -3.29 1.53
C HIS A 486 1.26 -4.23 0.45
N CYS A 487 -0.07 -4.37 0.40
CA CYS A 487 -0.78 -5.25 -0.52
C CYS A 487 -1.06 -4.57 -1.88
N TRP A 488 0.01 -4.28 -2.63
CA TRP A 488 -0.07 -3.55 -3.90
C TRP A 488 -0.30 -4.41 -5.16
N ASP A 489 -0.33 -5.74 -5.02
CA ASP A 489 -0.50 -6.68 -6.14
C ASP A 489 -1.86 -6.55 -6.87
N VAL A 490 -2.90 -6.11 -6.15
CA VAL A 490 -4.29 -5.94 -6.63
C VAL A 490 -4.51 -4.60 -7.36
N TRP A 491 -3.52 -3.70 -7.43
CA TRP A 491 -3.64 -2.46 -8.22
C TRP A 491 -2.37 -2.06 -8.98
N HIS A 492 -1.17 -2.22 -8.42
CA HIS A 492 0.10 -1.88 -9.11
C HIS A 492 0.90 -3.08 -9.62
N GLY A 493 0.95 -4.17 -8.84
CA GLY A 493 1.84 -5.33 -9.08
C GLY A 493 1.32 -6.27 -10.17
N LYS A 494 0.96 -7.50 -9.79
CA LYS A 494 0.43 -8.52 -10.72
C LYS A 494 -0.87 -8.12 -11.43
N LEU A 495 -1.57 -7.09 -10.96
CA LEU A 495 -2.94 -6.75 -11.32
C LEU A 495 -3.92 -7.89 -11.00
N SER A 496 -3.75 -8.50 -9.83
CA SER A 496 -4.61 -9.59 -9.36
C SER A 496 -6.07 -9.13 -9.22
N PRO A 497 -7.07 -10.00 -9.45
CA PRO A 497 -8.46 -9.75 -9.09
C PRO A 497 -8.64 -9.30 -7.64
N TYR A 498 -9.57 -8.38 -7.36
CA TYR A 498 -9.80 -7.91 -5.98
C TYR A 498 -10.39 -8.99 -5.06
N GLN A 499 -10.91 -10.09 -5.62
CA GLN A 499 -11.32 -11.25 -4.85
C GLN A 499 -10.12 -11.94 -4.15
N ASP A 500 -8.90 -11.73 -4.65
CA ASP A 500 -7.70 -12.42 -4.16
C ASP A 500 -7.07 -11.78 -2.93
N TYR A 501 -7.60 -10.65 -2.39
CA TYR A 501 -7.11 -10.04 -1.14
C TYR A 501 -6.94 -11.05 0.01
N LYS A 502 -7.78 -12.10 0.06
CA LYS A 502 -7.66 -13.20 1.04
C LYS A 502 -6.32 -13.96 0.96
N ALA A 503 -5.73 -14.10 -0.22
CA ALA A 503 -4.40 -14.71 -0.41
C ALA A 503 -3.26 -13.81 0.12
N TYR A 504 -3.50 -12.49 0.22
CA TYR A 504 -2.59 -11.49 0.77
C TYR A 504 -2.86 -11.19 2.25
N THR A 505 -3.40 -12.15 3.01
CA THR A 505 -3.57 -12.01 4.46
C THR A 505 -2.20 -11.98 5.14
N SER A 506 -1.90 -10.91 5.87
CA SER A 506 -0.69 -10.76 6.67
C SER A 506 -0.99 -10.42 8.13
N ARG A 507 0.06 -10.29 8.96
CA ARG A 507 -0.09 -9.89 10.37
C ARG A 507 -0.69 -8.50 10.53
N PHE A 508 -0.38 -7.58 9.63
CA PHE A 508 -0.92 -6.22 9.61
C PHE A 508 -0.82 -5.64 8.18
N ILE A 509 -1.93 -5.21 7.59
CA ILE A 509 -1.91 -4.53 6.29
C ILE A 509 -1.82 -3.03 6.53
N SER A 510 -0.62 -2.46 6.34
CA SER A 510 -0.30 -1.04 6.54
C SER A 510 -0.59 -0.19 5.30
N GLU A 511 -0.60 -0.79 4.11
CA GLU A 511 -1.22 -0.22 2.91
C GLU A 511 -1.91 -1.27 2.06
N PHE A 512 -3.05 -0.87 1.50
CA PHE A 512 -3.68 -1.43 0.31
C PHE A 512 -4.66 -0.40 -0.23
N GLY A 513 -4.90 -0.38 -1.53
CA GLY A 513 -5.84 0.58 -2.12
C GLY A 513 -6.54 0.06 -3.36
N PHE A 514 -7.62 0.75 -3.71
CA PHE A 514 -8.23 0.67 -5.04
C PHE A 514 -8.65 2.08 -5.47
N GLU A 515 -8.38 2.46 -6.72
CA GLU A 515 -8.57 3.84 -7.18
C GLU A 515 -10.02 4.13 -7.58
N SER A 516 -10.49 5.37 -7.39
CA SER A 516 -11.75 5.83 -7.99
C SER A 516 -11.86 7.35 -8.14
N ALA A 517 -12.68 7.75 -9.12
CA ALA A 517 -12.98 9.15 -9.37
C ALA A 517 -13.66 9.83 -8.17
N PRO A 518 -13.43 11.13 -7.93
CA PRO A 518 -14.10 11.90 -6.89
C PRO A 518 -15.56 12.16 -7.26
N SER A 519 -16.29 12.97 -6.48
CA SER A 519 -17.67 13.31 -6.80
C SER A 519 -17.79 13.99 -8.18
N LEU A 520 -18.95 13.82 -8.83
CA LEU A 520 -19.22 14.48 -10.11
C LEU A 520 -19.20 16.02 -9.98
N GLN A 521 -19.50 16.57 -8.80
CA GLN A 521 -19.39 18.00 -8.53
C GLN A 521 -17.92 18.45 -8.51
N THR A 522 -17.05 17.67 -7.85
CA THR A 522 -15.60 17.86 -7.79
C THR A 522 -14.98 17.85 -9.19
N LEU A 523 -15.34 16.85 -10.02
CA LEU A 523 -14.91 16.81 -11.43
C LEU A 523 -15.49 17.95 -12.28
N HIS A 524 -16.75 18.36 -12.06
CA HIS A 524 -17.35 19.50 -12.78
C HIS A 524 -16.76 20.85 -12.35
N ARG A 525 -16.15 20.94 -11.17
CA ARG A 525 -15.38 22.10 -10.71
C ARG A 525 -14.01 22.16 -11.37
N ALA A 526 -13.31 21.02 -11.46
CA ALA A 526 -11.98 20.91 -12.07
C ALA A 526 -11.99 20.99 -13.61
N ILE A 527 -12.90 20.28 -14.27
CA ILE A 527 -13.02 20.21 -15.74
C ILE A 527 -14.06 21.24 -16.20
N THR A 528 -13.61 22.42 -16.63
CA THR A 528 -14.50 23.54 -16.95
C THR A 528 -15.24 23.33 -18.27
N SER A 529 -14.56 22.78 -19.28
CA SER A 529 -15.10 22.52 -20.61
C SER A 529 -16.14 21.40 -20.58
N PRO A 530 -17.42 21.65 -20.92
CA PRO A 530 -18.44 20.59 -20.95
C PRO A 530 -18.16 19.50 -21.99
N LYS A 531 -17.34 19.80 -23.02
CA LYS A 531 -16.92 18.84 -24.05
C LYS A 531 -15.89 17.83 -23.54
N GLU A 532 -15.13 18.19 -22.50
CA GLU A 532 -14.12 17.34 -21.88
C GLU A 532 -14.69 16.47 -20.74
N ARG A 533 -15.99 16.55 -20.44
CA ARG A 533 -16.61 15.79 -19.33
C ARG A 533 -16.95 14.36 -19.76
N HIS A 534 -15.91 13.58 -20.08
CA HIS A 534 -15.94 12.15 -20.37
C HIS A 534 -14.67 11.46 -19.85
N ALA A 535 -14.76 10.16 -19.55
CA ALA A 535 -13.72 9.34 -18.90
C ALA A 535 -12.48 9.01 -19.77
N GLN A 536 -12.26 9.79 -20.84
CA GLN A 536 -11.18 9.60 -21.84
C GLN A 536 -10.78 10.96 -22.44
N SER A 537 -10.98 12.05 -21.69
CA SER A 537 -10.65 13.40 -22.10
C SER A 537 -9.26 13.76 -21.60
N ARG A 538 -8.60 14.74 -22.24
CA ARG A 538 -7.24 15.12 -21.84
C ARG A 538 -7.24 15.72 -20.44
N THR A 539 -8.29 16.44 -20.06
CA THR A 539 -8.40 16.99 -18.70
C THR A 539 -8.76 15.93 -17.65
N PHE A 540 -9.45 14.84 -18.01
CA PHE A 540 -9.66 13.70 -17.11
C PHE A 540 -8.35 12.97 -16.83
N ASP A 541 -7.63 12.54 -17.88
CA ASP A 541 -6.31 11.89 -17.79
C ASP A 541 -5.22 12.77 -17.13
N VAL A 542 -5.40 14.09 -17.06
CA VAL A 542 -4.49 15.00 -16.33
C VAL A 542 -4.76 15.03 -14.83
N HIS A 543 -6.00 14.78 -14.39
CA HIS A 543 -6.38 14.70 -12.97
C HIS A 543 -6.17 13.31 -12.37
N ASP A 544 -5.94 12.30 -13.21
CA ASP A 544 -5.54 10.96 -12.82
C ASP A 544 -4.02 10.81 -12.93
N LYS A 545 -3.33 10.65 -11.79
CA LYS A 545 -1.88 10.47 -11.76
C LYS A 545 -1.49 8.98 -11.66
N GLY A 546 -2.45 8.07 -11.57
CA GLY A 546 -2.25 6.63 -11.41
C GLY A 546 -1.55 5.99 -12.62
N PRO A 547 -0.40 5.32 -12.46
CA PRO A 547 0.35 4.74 -13.59
C PRO A 547 -0.46 3.69 -14.38
N GLY A 548 -0.94 4.07 -15.57
CA GLY A 548 -1.70 3.19 -16.46
C GLY A 548 -3.19 3.05 -16.13
N HIS A 549 -3.76 4.01 -15.39
CA HIS A 549 -5.19 4.08 -15.04
C HIS A 549 -6.14 3.80 -16.22
N GLN A 550 -5.81 4.29 -17.42
CA GLN A 550 -6.63 4.13 -18.64
C GLN A 550 -6.92 2.66 -18.97
N ARG A 551 -6.00 1.75 -18.63
CA ARG A 551 -6.15 0.30 -18.82
C ARG A 551 -6.82 -0.37 -17.61
N ARG A 552 -6.49 0.06 -16.39
CA ARG A 552 -6.90 -0.62 -15.14
C ARG A 552 -8.42 -0.60 -14.96
N TYR A 553 -9.06 0.55 -15.12
CA TYR A 553 -10.51 0.67 -14.94
C TYR A 553 -11.34 -0.28 -15.84
N PRO A 554 -11.27 -0.22 -17.18
CA PRO A 554 -12.10 -1.09 -18.04
C PRO A 554 -11.79 -2.59 -17.90
N MET A 555 -10.57 -2.97 -17.47
CA MET A 555 -10.19 -4.36 -17.15
C MET A 555 -11.02 -4.89 -15.98
N TYR A 556 -10.82 -4.33 -14.79
CA TYR A 556 -11.50 -4.76 -13.57
C TYR A 556 -13.03 -4.59 -13.65
N MET A 557 -13.52 -3.58 -14.37
CA MET A 557 -14.95 -3.45 -14.65
C MET A 557 -15.45 -4.62 -15.52
N GLY A 558 -14.82 -4.89 -16.67
CA GLY A 558 -15.24 -5.96 -17.60
C GLY A 558 -15.09 -7.38 -17.05
N GLU A 559 -14.19 -7.57 -16.08
CA GLU A 559 -14.10 -8.79 -15.29
C GLU A 559 -15.33 -9.01 -14.40
N ASN A 560 -15.89 -7.94 -13.83
CA ASN A 560 -16.85 -8.04 -12.72
C ASN A 560 -18.30 -7.69 -13.07
N TYR A 561 -18.57 -6.64 -13.87
CA TYR A 561 -19.93 -6.18 -14.19
C TYR A 561 -20.04 -5.48 -15.56
N ARG A 562 -21.26 -5.33 -16.06
CA ARG A 562 -21.53 -4.59 -17.31
C ARG A 562 -21.49 -3.09 -17.02
N PHE A 563 -20.65 -2.32 -17.72
CA PHE A 563 -20.37 -0.91 -17.42
C PHE A 563 -20.52 -0.01 -18.65
N ARG A 564 -20.51 1.32 -18.45
CA ARG A 564 -20.44 2.33 -19.52
C ARG A 564 -19.33 3.34 -19.21
N MET A 565 -18.51 3.65 -20.22
CA MET A 565 -17.52 4.74 -20.14
C MET A 565 -18.18 6.13 -20.17
N ASN A 566 -19.39 6.24 -20.71
CA ASN A 566 -20.11 7.50 -20.90
C ASN A 566 -21.63 7.34 -20.74
N PRO A 567 -22.35 8.37 -20.26
CA PRO A 567 -21.85 9.69 -19.83
C PRO A 567 -21.00 9.61 -18.55
N LEU A 568 -20.14 10.61 -18.29
CA LEU A 568 -19.15 10.61 -17.20
C LEU A 568 -19.72 10.19 -15.82
N LYS A 569 -20.94 10.60 -15.49
CA LYS A 569 -21.62 10.23 -14.23
C LYS A 569 -21.70 8.71 -14.03
N ASP A 570 -21.85 7.94 -15.11
CA ASP A 570 -21.94 6.48 -15.08
C ASP A 570 -20.56 5.87 -14.77
N PHE A 571 -19.51 6.40 -15.40
CA PHE A 571 -18.13 5.97 -15.14
C PHE A 571 -17.68 6.32 -13.72
N VAL A 572 -18.02 7.51 -13.22
CA VAL A 572 -17.78 7.90 -11.82
C VAL A 572 -18.45 6.92 -10.86
N TYR A 573 -19.74 6.61 -11.06
CA TYR A 573 -20.43 5.58 -10.27
C TYR A 573 -19.75 4.20 -10.39
N CYS A 574 -19.33 3.79 -11.59
CA CYS A 574 -18.63 2.53 -11.80
C CYS A 574 -17.28 2.49 -11.06
N THR A 575 -16.39 3.48 -11.20
CA THR A 575 -15.09 3.48 -10.49
C THR A 575 -15.28 3.42 -8.97
N GLN A 576 -16.23 4.19 -8.44
CA GLN A 576 -16.55 4.19 -7.01
C GLN A 576 -17.21 2.89 -6.53
N PHE A 577 -18.08 2.28 -7.34
CA PHE A 577 -18.67 0.96 -7.07
C PHE A 577 -17.57 -0.11 -7.00
N LEU A 578 -16.60 -0.06 -7.92
CA LEU A 578 -15.46 -0.99 -7.98
C LEU A 578 -14.54 -0.85 -6.76
N GLN A 579 -14.15 0.38 -6.41
CA GLN A 579 -13.40 0.65 -5.17
C GLN A 579 -14.17 0.14 -3.94
N ALA A 580 -15.47 0.44 -3.84
CA ALA A 580 -16.30 -0.02 -2.73
C ALA A 580 -16.43 -1.56 -2.69
N LYS A 581 -16.39 -2.24 -3.84
CA LYS A 581 -16.34 -3.71 -3.95
C LYS A 581 -15.00 -4.29 -3.52
N ALA A 582 -13.89 -3.68 -3.93
CA ALA A 582 -12.54 -4.08 -3.52
C ALA A 582 -12.37 -3.97 -1.99
N MET A 583 -12.73 -2.82 -1.41
CA MET A 583 -12.72 -2.62 0.04
C MET A 583 -13.64 -3.61 0.77
N ALA A 584 -14.80 -3.95 0.17
CA ALA A 584 -15.72 -4.91 0.77
C ALA A 584 -15.13 -6.32 0.85
N TYR A 585 -14.31 -6.74 -0.12
CA TYR A 585 -13.62 -8.03 -0.05
C TYR A 585 -12.47 -8.00 0.98
N ALA A 586 -11.58 -7.01 0.88
CA ALA A 586 -10.42 -6.85 1.76
C ALA A 586 -10.78 -6.88 3.25
N TYR A 587 -11.69 -6.01 3.71
CA TYR A 587 -12.07 -5.98 5.12
C TYR A 587 -12.86 -7.23 5.56
N ASN A 588 -13.59 -7.88 4.65
CA ASN A 588 -14.37 -9.08 4.96
C ASN A 588 -13.43 -10.27 5.23
N CYS A 589 -12.41 -10.50 4.41
CA CYS A 589 -11.41 -11.54 4.69
C CYS A 589 -10.47 -11.18 5.85
N TRP A 590 -9.80 -10.02 5.84
CA TRP A 590 -8.77 -9.72 6.84
C TRP A 590 -9.32 -9.50 8.25
N ARG A 591 -10.54 -8.96 8.40
CA ARG A 591 -11.14 -8.81 9.75
C ARG A 591 -11.68 -10.13 10.31
N ARG A 592 -12.00 -11.13 9.47
CA ARG A 592 -12.29 -12.52 9.89
C ARG A 592 -11.12 -13.12 10.68
N GLU A 593 -9.90 -12.73 10.31
CA GLU A 593 -8.64 -13.23 10.87
C GLU A 593 -8.18 -12.57 12.17
N PHE A 594 -8.99 -11.68 12.77
CA PHE A 594 -8.78 -11.22 14.15
C PHE A 594 -9.55 -12.10 15.16
N ARG A 595 -9.10 -13.35 15.38
CA ARG A 595 -9.85 -14.36 16.16
C ARG A 595 -9.62 -14.26 17.69
N GLY A 596 -8.85 -13.26 18.11
CA GLY A 596 -8.57 -12.91 19.51
C GLY A 596 -7.28 -13.53 20.04
N PRO A 597 -7.00 -13.44 21.36
CA PRO A 597 -5.68 -13.74 21.93
C PRO A 597 -5.12 -15.13 21.59
N GLY A 598 -4.00 -15.14 20.88
CA GLY A 598 -3.32 -16.34 20.37
C GLY A 598 -3.63 -16.68 18.90
N GLU A 599 -4.66 -16.05 18.32
CA GLU A 599 -5.16 -16.26 16.96
C GLU A 599 -5.39 -14.92 16.23
N GLU A 600 -4.63 -13.87 16.58
CA GLU A 600 -4.60 -12.59 15.86
C GLU A 600 -3.81 -12.71 14.55
N ASN A 601 -4.31 -13.50 13.60
CA ASN A 601 -3.68 -13.77 12.30
C ASN A 601 -3.51 -12.49 11.48
N CYS A 602 -4.51 -11.59 11.50
CA CYS A 602 -4.42 -10.22 11.02
C CYS A 602 -4.91 -9.24 12.11
N ALA A 603 -4.06 -8.28 12.50
CA ALA A 603 -4.28 -7.36 13.62
C ALA A 603 -4.60 -5.92 13.21
N GLY A 604 -4.49 -5.57 11.93
CA GLY A 604 -4.84 -4.23 11.44
C GLY A 604 -4.89 -4.13 9.93
N VAL A 605 -5.65 -3.14 9.46
CA VAL A 605 -5.93 -2.87 8.04
C VAL A 605 -6.09 -1.36 7.86
N LEU A 606 -5.11 -0.74 7.19
CA LEU A 606 -5.08 0.68 6.85
C LEU A 606 -5.23 0.86 5.33
N VAL A 607 -6.31 1.54 4.92
CA VAL A 607 -6.55 1.90 3.51
C VAL A 607 -5.60 3.00 3.04
N TRP A 608 -4.90 2.76 1.95
CA TRP A 608 -4.44 3.83 1.07
C TRP A 608 -5.63 4.28 0.23
N GLN A 609 -6.20 5.47 0.40
CA GLN A 609 -5.85 6.55 1.36
C GLN A 609 -7.13 7.19 1.92
N LEU A 610 -7.03 8.05 2.94
CA LEU A 610 -8.22 8.73 3.50
C LEU A 610 -8.75 9.85 2.60
N ASN A 611 -7.85 10.73 2.15
CA ASN A 611 -8.11 12.10 1.71
C ASN A 611 -7.34 12.48 0.43
N ASP A 612 -7.66 13.64 -0.16
CA ASP A 612 -7.02 14.22 -1.35
C ASP A 612 -6.53 15.66 -1.10
N ILE A 613 -5.41 16.06 -1.73
CA ILE A 613 -4.88 17.45 -1.74
C ILE A 613 -5.50 18.36 -2.81
N TRP A 614 -6.21 17.79 -3.78
CA TRP A 614 -6.63 18.45 -5.02
C TRP A 614 -7.77 17.66 -5.68
N PRO A 615 -8.47 18.17 -6.71
CA PRO A 615 -9.63 17.49 -7.31
C PRO A 615 -9.22 16.37 -8.28
N GLY A 616 -8.26 15.53 -7.86
CA GLY A 616 -7.74 14.41 -8.63
C GLY A 616 -8.60 13.15 -8.55
N ILE A 617 -8.21 12.16 -9.34
CA ILE A 617 -8.66 10.76 -9.26
C ILE A 617 -7.60 10.00 -8.47
N SER A 618 -8.05 9.18 -7.51
CA SER A 618 -7.17 8.64 -6.46
C SER A 618 -7.79 7.48 -5.69
N TRP A 619 -6.99 6.84 -4.85
CA TRP A 619 -7.44 5.84 -3.88
C TRP A 619 -8.23 6.40 -2.69
N ALA A 620 -8.41 7.71 -2.59
CA ALA A 620 -9.02 8.33 -1.40
C ALA A 620 -10.43 7.80 -1.14
N LEU A 621 -10.77 7.56 0.13
CA LEU A 621 -12.13 7.25 0.57
C LEU A 621 -13.06 8.47 0.55
N ILE A 622 -12.50 9.68 0.61
CA ILE A 622 -13.20 10.96 0.68
C ILE A 622 -12.45 11.94 -0.25
N ASP A 623 -13.16 12.67 -1.11
CA ASP A 623 -12.50 13.63 -2.02
C ASP A 623 -12.15 14.97 -1.36
N VAL A 624 -11.38 15.81 -2.08
CA VAL A 624 -10.90 17.12 -1.59
C VAL A 624 -12.04 18.08 -1.18
N ASP A 625 -13.23 17.94 -1.79
CA ASP A 625 -14.42 18.72 -1.45
C ASP A 625 -15.19 18.11 -0.24
N MET A 626 -14.52 17.21 0.49
CA MET A 626 -14.99 16.45 1.66
C MET A 626 -16.22 15.56 1.40
N ASN A 627 -16.43 15.11 0.15
CA ASN A 627 -17.51 14.18 -0.18
C ASN A 627 -17.04 12.72 0.05
N PRO A 628 -17.67 11.96 0.96
CA PRO A 628 -17.28 10.57 1.17
C PRO A 628 -17.71 9.70 -0.03
N LYS A 629 -16.77 9.02 -0.68
CA LYS A 629 -17.01 8.10 -1.79
C LYS A 629 -17.75 6.84 -1.26
N PRO A 630 -18.49 6.09 -2.10
CA PRO A 630 -19.09 4.79 -1.76
C PRO A 630 -18.25 3.84 -0.89
N ALA A 631 -16.92 3.80 -1.08
CA ALA A 631 -16.01 2.99 -0.29
C ALA A 631 -15.92 3.39 1.19
N TYR A 632 -15.99 4.69 1.52
CA TYR A 632 -16.04 5.17 2.91
C TYR A 632 -17.18 4.51 3.71
N TYR A 633 -18.34 4.34 3.08
CA TYR A 633 -19.49 3.70 3.74
C TYR A 633 -19.34 2.18 3.86
N ILE A 634 -18.53 1.54 3.01
CA ILE A 634 -18.10 0.15 3.20
C ILE A 634 -17.14 0.08 4.38
N THR A 635 -16.07 0.87 4.42
CA THR A 635 -15.11 0.96 5.54
C THR A 635 -15.84 1.22 6.87
N LYS A 636 -16.75 2.21 6.92
CA LYS A 636 -17.58 2.52 8.10
C LYS A 636 -18.37 1.33 8.62
N ARG A 637 -18.94 0.51 7.73
CA ARG A 637 -19.64 -0.72 8.12
C ARG A 637 -18.66 -1.82 8.54
N ALA A 638 -17.59 -2.00 7.78
CA ALA A 638 -16.62 -3.06 7.97
C ALA A 638 -15.74 -2.89 9.22
N LEU A 639 -15.60 -1.65 9.73
CA LEU A 639 -14.90 -1.31 10.99
C LEU A 639 -15.82 -1.13 12.20
N ALA A 640 -17.15 -1.19 12.04
CA ALA A 640 -18.09 -1.08 13.17
C ALA A 640 -17.82 -2.13 14.26
N LYS A 641 -18.21 -1.85 15.52
CA LYS A 641 -18.01 -2.80 16.63
C LYS A 641 -18.68 -4.16 16.41
N MET A 642 -19.83 -4.16 15.73
CA MET A 642 -20.55 -5.38 15.35
C MET A 642 -20.58 -5.49 13.84
N VAL A 643 -20.13 -6.64 13.33
CA VAL A 643 -20.17 -7.00 11.91
C VAL A 643 -20.63 -8.45 11.80
N VAL A 644 -21.36 -8.75 10.74
CA VAL A 644 -21.56 -10.12 10.23
C VAL A 644 -20.95 -10.13 8.83
N GLY A 645 -20.19 -11.18 8.51
CA GLY A 645 -19.56 -11.38 7.21
C GLY A 645 -20.05 -12.67 6.58
N MET A 646 -19.97 -12.75 5.24
CA MET A 646 -20.27 -13.98 4.50
C MET A 646 -19.27 -14.17 3.36
N GLU A 647 -18.92 -15.41 3.06
CA GLU A 647 -18.05 -15.79 1.94
C GLU A 647 -18.66 -16.97 1.19
N ARG A 648 -18.78 -16.87 -0.14
CA ARG A 648 -19.19 -18.02 -0.97
C ARG A 648 -17.98 -18.89 -1.26
N VAL A 649 -18.03 -20.12 -0.77
CA VAL A 649 -16.92 -21.08 -0.81
C VAL A 649 -16.93 -21.81 -2.14
N VAL A 650 -15.75 -22.01 -2.73
CA VAL A 650 -15.58 -22.85 -3.92
C VAL A 650 -15.91 -24.30 -3.56
N THR A 651 -16.86 -24.90 -4.27
CA THR A 651 -17.34 -26.26 -4.04
C THR A 651 -16.84 -27.26 -5.06
N ASP A 652 -16.58 -26.81 -6.30
CA ASP A 652 -15.90 -27.58 -7.34
C ASP A 652 -15.18 -26.60 -8.30
N LYS A 653 -14.27 -27.09 -9.13
CA LYS A 653 -13.57 -26.30 -10.16
C LYS A 653 -13.73 -26.92 -11.55
N PRO A 654 -13.95 -26.11 -12.60
CA PRO A 654 -14.00 -26.62 -13.97
C PRO A 654 -12.63 -27.20 -14.37
N PRO A 655 -12.58 -28.20 -15.28
CA PRO A 655 -11.32 -28.76 -15.75
C PRO A 655 -10.38 -27.69 -16.33
N TYR A 656 -9.09 -27.75 -15.98
CA TYR A 656 -8.10 -26.71 -16.32
C TYR A 656 -8.00 -26.39 -17.83
N ILE A 657 -8.34 -27.37 -18.68
CA ILE A 657 -8.43 -27.22 -20.15
C ILE A 657 -9.60 -26.32 -20.61
N THR A 658 -10.50 -25.89 -19.73
CA THR A 658 -11.71 -25.11 -20.05
C THR A 658 -11.67 -23.69 -19.48
N THR A 659 -10.88 -22.82 -20.12
CA THR A 659 -10.54 -21.45 -19.67
C THR A 659 -11.67 -20.41 -19.69
N GLY A 660 -12.94 -20.83 -19.70
CA GLY A 660 -14.12 -19.95 -19.79
C GLY A 660 -15.25 -20.26 -18.81
N TYR A 661 -15.11 -21.26 -17.94
CA TYR A 661 -16.07 -21.58 -16.88
C TYR A 661 -15.64 -20.97 -15.55
N LEU A 662 -16.57 -20.86 -14.60
CA LEU A 662 -16.33 -20.34 -13.26
C LEU A 662 -16.16 -21.49 -12.26
N ASP A 663 -15.38 -21.26 -11.20
CA ASP A 663 -15.41 -22.08 -9.98
C ASP A 663 -16.86 -22.16 -9.44
N GLU A 664 -17.37 -23.36 -9.20
CA GLU A 664 -18.70 -23.56 -8.61
C GLU A 664 -18.71 -23.09 -7.15
N LYS A 665 -19.77 -22.38 -6.73
CA LYS A 665 -19.85 -21.75 -5.40
C LYS A 665 -21.17 -22.02 -4.70
N HIS A 666 -21.46 -23.30 -4.48
CA HIS A 666 -22.74 -23.79 -3.97
C HIS A 666 -22.91 -23.63 -2.44
N LYS A 667 -21.86 -23.18 -1.72
CA LYS A 667 -21.83 -23.07 -0.26
C LYS A 667 -21.46 -21.68 0.25
N VAL A 668 -21.90 -21.38 1.47
CA VAL A 668 -21.57 -20.12 2.16
C VAL A 668 -21.05 -20.35 3.58
N ASP A 669 -19.99 -19.61 3.93
CA ASP A 669 -19.50 -19.42 5.29
C ASP A 669 -20.07 -18.13 5.88
N ILE A 670 -20.31 -18.10 7.20
CA ILE A 670 -20.86 -16.96 7.94
C ILE A 670 -20.18 -16.85 9.30
N TRP A 671 -19.61 -15.67 9.59
CA TRP A 671 -18.98 -15.31 10.86
C TRP A 671 -19.51 -13.96 11.37
N ALA A 672 -19.26 -13.67 12.64
CA ALA A 672 -19.50 -12.35 13.21
C ALA A 672 -18.30 -11.82 13.98
N VAL A 673 -18.17 -10.50 14.03
CA VAL A 673 -17.17 -9.77 14.80
C VAL A 673 -17.86 -9.14 16.00
N ASN A 674 -17.33 -9.38 17.19
CA ASN A 674 -17.66 -8.63 18.41
C ASN A 674 -16.43 -7.83 18.86
N GLY A 675 -16.42 -6.54 18.53
CA GLY A 675 -15.42 -5.55 18.97
C GLY A 675 -15.74 -4.89 20.33
N HIS A 676 -16.73 -5.39 21.09
CA HIS A 676 -16.88 -5.04 22.50
C HIS A 676 -15.99 -5.96 23.34
N LEU A 677 -15.44 -5.45 24.45
CA LEU A 677 -14.60 -6.24 25.35
C LEU A 677 -15.38 -7.36 26.08
N ASN A 678 -16.70 -7.21 26.19
CA ASN A 678 -17.59 -8.16 26.85
C ASN A 678 -18.21 -9.14 25.84
N GLU A 679 -18.55 -10.33 26.33
CA GLU A 679 -19.38 -11.30 25.62
C GLU A 679 -20.79 -10.75 25.36
N MET A 680 -21.36 -11.05 24.19
CA MET A 680 -22.73 -10.66 23.82
C MET A 680 -23.52 -11.82 23.21
N ARG A 681 -24.81 -11.91 23.53
CA ARG A 681 -25.75 -12.89 22.99
C ARG A 681 -26.49 -12.28 21.80
N VAL A 682 -26.44 -12.95 20.65
CA VAL A 682 -26.99 -12.44 19.39
C VAL A 682 -27.84 -13.49 18.68
N ILE A 683 -28.80 -13.04 17.87
CA ILE A 683 -29.53 -13.89 16.94
C ILE A 683 -28.97 -13.65 15.54
N LEU A 684 -28.53 -14.72 14.88
CA LEU A 684 -28.29 -14.72 13.44
C LEU A 684 -29.62 -15.08 12.76
N GLU A 685 -30.19 -14.14 12.00
CA GLU A 685 -31.31 -14.38 11.10
C GLU A 685 -30.81 -14.44 9.66
N LEU A 686 -31.35 -15.37 8.88
CA LEU A 686 -30.97 -15.59 7.48
C LEU A 686 -32.20 -15.52 6.57
N LYS A 687 -32.07 -14.82 5.43
CA LYS A 687 -33.05 -14.80 4.34
C LYS A 687 -32.38 -15.10 3.00
N ALA A 688 -33.15 -15.69 2.09
CA ALA A 688 -32.76 -15.93 0.70
C ALA A 688 -33.82 -15.32 -0.23
N PHE A 689 -33.40 -14.72 -1.34
CA PHE A 689 -34.28 -14.10 -2.34
C PHE A 689 -33.79 -14.44 -3.75
N ASP A 690 -34.72 -14.81 -4.62
CA ASP A 690 -34.49 -14.91 -6.06
C ASP A 690 -34.27 -13.53 -6.69
N ILE A 691 -33.21 -13.36 -7.49
CA ILE A 691 -32.79 -12.08 -8.05
C ILE A 691 -33.80 -11.54 -9.08
N GLN A 692 -34.40 -12.41 -9.89
CA GLN A 692 -35.21 -11.95 -11.03
C GLN A 692 -36.67 -11.67 -10.64
N SER A 693 -37.29 -12.49 -9.79
CA SER A 693 -38.69 -12.32 -9.37
C SER A 693 -38.87 -11.68 -7.99
N GLY A 694 -37.80 -11.46 -7.23
CA GLY A 694 -37.84 -10.86 -5.90
C GLY A 694 -38.48 -11.74 -4.81
N LYS A 695 -38.81 -13.00 -5.11
CA LYS A 695 -39.47 -13.88 -4.15
C LYS A 695 -38.51 -14.34 -3.07
N SER A 696 -38.95 -14.27 -1.81
CA SER A 696 -38.25 -14.94 -0.72
C SER A 696 -38.30 -16.45 -0.93
N LEU A 697 -37.15 -17.10 -0.82
CA LEU A 697 -36.98 -18.54 -0.97
C LEU A 697 -37.04 -19.22 0.40
N VAL A 698 -37.72 -20.37 0.47
CA VAL A 698 -37.81 -21.17 1.69
C VAL A 698 -36.53 -21.97 1.86
N TRP A 699 -35.60 -21.47 2.67
CA TRP A 699 -34.40 -22.23 3.01
C TRP A 699 -34.75 -23.35 4.00
N THR A 700 -34.54 -24.60 3.58
CA THR A 700 -34.97 -25.82 4.27
C THR A 700 -34.02 -26.31 5.38
N ASN A 701 -33.01 -25.51 5.74
CA ASN A 701 -32.10 -25.81 6.85
C ASN A 701 -32.63 -25.23 8.18
N SER A 702 -32.28 -25.88 9.29
CA SER A 702 -32.72 -25.56 10.66
C SER A 702 -32.06 -24.30 11.27
N ALA A 703 -31.62 -23.36 10.43
CA ALA A 703 -30.76 -22.23 10.80
C ALA A 703 -31.33 -20.83 10.45
N ASN A 704 -32.58 -20.75 9.98
CA ASN A 704 -33.21 -19.49 9.53
C ASN A 704 -33.25 -18.40 10.63
N SER A 705 -33.27 -18.80 11.90
CA SER A 705 -32.98 -17.95 13.05
C SER A 705 -32.32 -18.80 14.13
N LYS A 706 -31.15 -18.40 14.64
CA LYS A 706 -30.40 -19.15 15.66
C LYS A 706 -29.63 -18.22 16.59
N GLU A 707 -29.64 -18.51 17.88
CA GLU A 707 -28.86 -17.77 18.88
C GLU A 707 -27.38 -18.22 18.91
N TYR A 708 -26.50 -17.24 19.11
CA TYR A 708 -25.05 -17.40 19.26
C TYR A 708 -24.52 -16.56 20.42
N VAL A 709 -23.41 -17.00 20.99
CA VAL A 709 -22.68 -16.30 22.05
C VAL A 709 -21.34 -15.83 21.45
N LEU A 710 -21.20 -14.52 21.26
CA LEU A 710 -19.98 -13.91 20.71
C LEU A 710 -19.08 -13.44 21.84
N LYS A 711 -17.97 -14.13 22.07
CA LYS A 711 -16.93 -13.71 23.01
C LYS A 711 -16.42 -12.30 22.68
N GLY A 712 -15.96 -11.58 23.69
CA GLY A 712 -15.43 -10.23 23.51
C GLY A 712 -14.18 -10.17 22.63
N ASN A 713 -14.06 -9.03 21.95
CA ASN A 713 -12.91 -8.53 21.20
C ASN A 713 -12.29 -9.53 20.19
N ARG A 714 -13.13 -10.07 19.30
CA ARG A 714 -12.73 -11.01 18.24
C ARG A 714 -13.78 -11.25 17.15
N SER A 715 -13.34 -11.90 16.08
CA SER A 715 -14.15 -12.64 15.12
C SER A 715 -14.52 -14.04 15.63
N THR A 716 -15.65 -14.59 15.18
CA THR A 716 -16.16 -15.90 15.58
C THR A 716 -16.98 -16.51 14.44
N GLU A 717 -16.57 -17.69 13.98
CA GLU A 717 -17.29 -18.51 12.99
C GLU A 717 -18.66 -18.96 13.54
N LEU A 718 -19.72 -18.79 12.75
CA LEU A 718 -21.09 -19.14 13.15
C LEU A 718 -21.62 -20.36 12.41
N LEU A 719 -21.42 -20.40 11.08
CA LEU A 719 -21.83 -21.46 10.17
C LEU A 719 -20.78 -21.56 9.06
N ALA A 720 -20.45 -22.78 8.62
CA ALA A 720 -19.50 -23.02 7.54
C ALA A 720 -20.09 -24.03 6.54
N GLY A 721 -19.76 -23.89 5.26
CA GLY A 721 -20.15 -24.85 4.21
C GLY A 721 -21.67 -24.99 3.98
N LEU A 722 -22.46 -23.95 4.25
CA LEU A 722 -23.93 -24.01 4.23
C LEU A 722 -24.48 -23.95 2.79
N GLU A 723 -25.25 -24.97 2.37
CA GLU A 723 -25.79 -25.11 1.01
C GLU A 723 -26.72 -23.95 0.60
N ILE A 724 -26.46 -23.34 -0.55
CA ILE A 724 -27.24 -22.24 -1.12
C ILE A 724 -28.28 -22.79 -2.12
N PRO A 725 -29.59 -22.49 -1.98
CA PRO A 725 -30.58 -22.85 -3.01
C PRO A 725 -30.37 -21.99 -4.27
N ASN A 726 -30.42 -22.59 -5.46
CA ASN A 726 -30.17 -21.93 -6.76
C ASN A 726 -29.01 -20.91 -6.70
N PRO A 727 -27.76 -21.38 -6.51
CA PRO A 727 -26.65 -20.53 -6.08
C PRO A 727 -26.40 -19.30 -6.95
N ASP A 728 -26.53 -19.42 -8.27
CA ASP A 728 -26.28 -18.32 -9.22
C ASP A 728 -27.45 -17.35 -9.40
N GLU A 729 -28.65 -17.71 -8.91
CA GLU A 729 -29.89 -16.92 -9.02
C GLU A 729 -30.32 -16.30 -7.68
N THR A 730 -29.72 -16.75 -6.56
CA THR A 730 -30.11 -16.36 -5.20
C THR A 730 -29.18 -15.31 -4.58
N VAL A 731 -29.78 -14.27 -4.00
CA VAL A 731 -29.13 -13.38 -3.02
C VAL A 731 -29.44 -13.87 -1.60
N LEU A 732 -28.41 -13.97 -0.76
CA LEU A 732 -28.56 -14.24 0.67
C LEU A 732 -28.38 -12.97 1.49
N VAL A 733 -29.12 -12.84 2.59
CA VAL A 733 -28.97 -11.76 3.58
C VAL A 733 -28.83 -12.36 4.97
N ALA A 734 -27.78 -11.93 5.69
CA ALA A 734 -27.61 -12.21 7.10
C ALA A 734 -27.87 -10.95 7.92
N TYR A 735 -28.64 -11.07 8.99
CA TYR A 735 -28.87 -10.04 9.99
C TYR A 735 -28.36 -10.55 11.34
N LEU A 736 -27.64 -9.69 12.07
CA LEU A 736 -27.23 -9.95 13.44
C LEU A 736 -28.07 -9.06 14.37
N ARG A 737 -28.88 -9.65 15.26
CA ARG A 737 -29.67 -8.92 16.26
C ARG A 737 -29.16 -9.14 17.67
N ASP A 738 -29.32 -8.14 18.52
CA ASP A 738 -29.21 -8.33 19.97
C ASP A 738 -30.40 -9.15 20.51
N VAL A 739 -30.12 -10.13 21.38
CA VAL A 739 -31.15 -11.01 21.98
C VAL A 739 -32.08 -10.27 22.94
N LEU A 740 -31.63 -9.18 23.58
CA LEU A 740 -32.39 -8.50 24.62
C LEU A 740 -33.33 -7.40 24.10
N SER A 741 -32.91 -6.68 23.05
CA SER A 741 -33.63 -5.55 22.46
C SER A 741 -34.22 -5.83 21.08
N GLY A 742 -33.74 -6.84 20.35
CA GLY A 742 -34.08 -7.09 18.95
C GLY A 742 -33.46 -6.09 17.96
N GLU A 743 -32.60 -5.16 18.42
CA GLU A 743 -31.92 -4.21 17.54
C GLU A 743 -31.00 -4.92 16.55
N GLN A 744 -31.02 -4.49 15.29
CA GLN A 744 -30.15 -4.99 14.23
C GLN A 744 -28.74 -4.38 14.36
N LEU A 745 -27.83 -5.14 14.96
CA LEU A 745 -26.43 -4.78 15.18
C LEU A 745 -25.62 -4.75 13.88
N ALA A 746 -25.85 -5.71 12.99
CA ALA A 746 -25.12 -5.83 11.72
C ALA A 746 -25.98 -6.46 10.61
N ARG A 747 -25.56 -6.29 9.34
CA ARG A 747 -26.17 -6.90 8.16
C ARG A 747 -25.15 -7.11 7.05
N TRP A 748 -25.22 -8.25 6.36
CA TRP A 748 -24.46 -8.54 5.15
C TRP A 748 -25.36 -9.07 4.03
N VAL A 749 -24.96 -8.87 2.76
CA VAL A 749 -25.66 -9.37 1.59
C VAL A 749 -24.67 -10.09 0.66
N SER A 750 -24.89 -11.39 0.44
CA SER A 750 -24.05 -12.25 -0.39
C SER A 750 -24.68 -12.48 -1.75
N TRP A 751 -24.12 -11.83 -2.77
CA TRP A 751 -24.48 -11.98 -4.18
C TRP A 751 -23.65 -13.08 -4.85
N PRO A 752 -24.15 -13.74 -5.91
CA PRO A 752 -23.31 -14.53 -6.80
C PRO A 752 -22.39 -13.59 -7.62
N GLU A 753 -21.19 -14.03 -7.98
CA GLU A 753 -20.21 -13.26 -8.76
C GLU A 753 -19.51 -14.14 -9.80
N PRO A 754 -19.10 -13.58 -10.96
CA PRO A 754 -19.16 -12.15 -11.35
C PRO A 754 -20.56 -11.60 -11.67
N LEU A 755 -20.84 -10.39 -11.21
CA LEU A 755 -22.14 -9.71 -11.37
C LEU A 755 -22.56 -9.54 -12.85
N LYS A 756 -21.61 -9.56 -13.80
CA LYS A 756 -21.88 -9.43 -15.25
C LYS A 756 -22.74 -10.55 -15.83
N TYR A 757 -22.87 -11.69 -15.15
CA TYR A 757 -23.70 -12.82 -15.59
C TYR A 757 -25.13 -12.79 -15.02
N LEU A 758 -25.41 -11.97 -14.01
CA LEU A 758 -26.70 -11.96 -13.32
C LEU A 758 -27.85 -11.44 -14.19
N HIS A 759 -29.01 -12.08 -14.07
CA HIS A 759 -30.26 -11.68 -14.70
C HIS A 759 -31.14 -10.88 -13.71
N MET A 760 -30.88 -9.57 -13.64
CA MET A 760 -31.66 -8.64 -12.79
C MET A 760 -33.16 -8.63 -13.18
N SER A 761 -34.01 -8.28 -12.21
CA SER A 761 -35.46 -8.16 -12.43
C SER A 761 -35.82 -7.10 -13.47
N SER A 762 -36.67 -7.45 -14.44
CA SER A 762 -37.18 -6.55 -15.48
C SER A 762 -38.34 -5.67 -15.02
N ASP A 763 -38.92 -5.92 -13.85
CA ASP A 763 -39.94 -5.07 -13.21
C ASP A 763 -39.37 -4.32 -11.99
N LEU A 764 -38.05 -4.08 -11.96
CA LEU A 764 -37.38 -3.48 -10.80
C LEU A 764 -37.91 -2.05 -10.53
N LYS A 765 -38.43 -1.87 -9.31
CA LYS A 765 -38.95 -0.61 -8.77
C LYS A 765 -38.23 -0.31 -7.46
N VAL A 766 -37.44 0.76 -7.47
CA VAL A 766 -36.85 1.37 -6.26
C VAL A 766 -37.68 2.61 -5.92
N THR A 767 -38.07 2.74 -4.66
CA THR A 767 -38.81 3.92 -4.16
C THR A 767 -38.02 4.58 -3.03
N ALA A 768 -38.08 5.90 -2.98
CA ALA A 768 -37.45 6.73 -1.95
C ALA A 768 -38.47 7.72 -1.40
N GLU A 769 -38.65 7.72 -0.08
CA GLU A 769 -39.65 8.51 0.65
C GLU A 769 -38.96 9.42 1.65
N ILE A 770 -39.20 10.74 1.58
CA ILE A 770 -38.60 11.71 2.51
C ILE A 770 -39.49 11.83 3.75
N VAL A 771 -38.94 11.50 4.92
CA VAL A 771 -39.63 11.45 6.23
C VAL A 771 -38.93 12.33 7.28
N ASP A 772 -39.45 12.32 8.52
CA ASP A 772 -38.87 13.01 9.69
C ASP A 772 -38.51 14.49 9.43
N ASP A 773 -39.48 15.32 9.02
CA ASP A 773 -39.27 16.75 8.68
C ASP A 773 -38.13 17.00 7.66
N ARG A 774 -38.01 16.09 6.67
CA ARG A 774 -36.93 16.04 5.65
C ARG A 774 -35.55 15.64 6.18
N SER A 775 -35.48 15.03 7.36
CA SER A 775 -34.22 14.60 7.96
C SER A 775 -33.90 13.12 7.79
N ALA A 776 -34.78 12.34 7.15
CA ALA A 776 -34.43 11.01 6.69
C ALA A 776 -35.12 10.64 5.38
N VAL A 777 -34.57 9.64 4.70
CA VAL A 777 -35.11 9.02 3.49
C VAL A 777 -35.28 7.53 3.75
N ILE A 778 -36.47 6.98 3.56
CA ILE A 778 -36.70 5.53 3.53
C ILE A 778 -36.54 5.07 2.08
N VAL A 779 -35.71 4.05 1.85
CA VAL A 779 -35.54 3.41 0.53
C VAL A 779 -36.08 1.98 0.58
N ARG A 780 -36.83 1.57 -0.44
CA ARG A 780 -37.43 0.23 -0.59
C ARG A 780 -37.27 -0.28 -2.03
N ALA A 781 -37.21 -1.59 -2.23
CA ALA A 781 -37.21 -2.22 -3.57
C ALA A 781 -38.09 -3.48 -3.62
N ASN A 782 -38.65 -3.81 -4.79
CA ASN A 782 -39.47 -5.02 -4.99
C ASN A 782 -38.66 -6.27 -5.41
N ALA A 783 -37.38 -6.10 -5.76
CA ALA A 783 -36.42 -7.16 -6.05
C ALA A 783 -35.03 -6.76 -5.49
N PRO A 784 -34.08 -7.69 -5.34
CA PRO A 784 -32.73 -7.36 -4.89
C PRO A 784 -32.04 -6.30 -5.78
N VAL A 785 -31.36 -5.33 -5.16
CA VAL A 785 -30.59 -4.28 -5.86
C VAL A 785 -29.22 -4.11 -5.23
N LYS A 786 -28.18 -4.06 -6.06
CA LYS A 786 -26.79 -3.90 -5.63
C LYS A 786 -26.36 -2.41 -5.65
N GLY A 787 -25.75 -1.92 -4.57
CA GLY A 787 -24.94 -0.70 -4.57
C GLY A 787 -25.69 0.64 -4.70
N VAL A 788 -26.96 0.73 -4.30
CA VAL A 788 -27.78 1.95 -4.38
C VAL A 788 -27.10 3.12 -3.67
N VAL A 789 -26.80 4.18 -4.43
CA VAL A 789 -26.26 5.45 -3.93
C VAL A 789 -27.36 6.50 -3.91
N LEU A 790 -27.55 7.15 -2.76
CA LEU A 790 -28.35 8.36 -2.64
C LEU A 790 -27.47 9.60 -2.86
N SER A 791 -27.97 10.55 -3.64
CA SER A 791 -27.41 11.89 -3.80
C SER A 791 -28.54 12.91 -3.86
N ALA A 792 -28.29 14.10 -3.30
CA ALA A 792 -29.20 15.23 -3.27
C ALA A 792 -28.40 16.48 -2.88
N CYS A 793 -28.91 17.66 -3.25
CA CYS A 793 -28.31 18.95 -2.86
C CYS A 793 -29.28 19.73 -1.97
N ASP A 794 -28.74 20.68 -1.20
CA ASP A 794 -29.53 21.74 -0.58
C ASP A 794 -29.89 22.87 -1.59
N ALA A 795 -30.51 23.94 -1.08
CA ALA A 795 -30.95 25.07 -1.90
C ALA A 795 -29.79 25.90 -2.49
N ASP A 796 -28.59 25.78 -1.92
CA ASP A 796 -27.38 26.49 -2.34
C ASP A 796 -26.50 25.62 -3.27
N GLY A 797 -26.97 24.41 -3.61
CA GLY A 797 -26.31 23.48 -4.53
C GLY A 797 -25.21 22.62 -3.89
N LYS A 798 -25.13 22.58 -2.56
CA LYS A 798 -24.17 21.74 -1.83
C LYS A 798 -24.73 20.34 -1.59
N ASN A 799 -23.89 19.30 -1.76
CA ASN A 799 -24.29 17.91 -1.53
C ASN A 799 -24.74 17.67 -0.08
N LEU A 800 -25.86 16.96 0.08
CA LEU A 800 -26.34 16.47 1.37
C LEU A 800 -25.56 15.22 1.78
N VAL A 801 -24.97 15.24 2.97
CA VAL A 801 -24.27 14.08 3.55
C VAL A 801 -25.27 13.17 4.26
N PHE A 802 -25.27 11.89 3.88
CA PHE A 802 -26.07 10.85 4.50
C PHE A 802 -25.23 10.08 5.54
N ASP A 803 -25.83 9.70 6.68
CA ASP A 803 -25.13 8.89 7.71
C ASP A 803 -24.64 7.53 7.17
N ASN A 804 -25.27 7.01 6.12
CA ASN A 804 -24.92 5.74 5.50
C ASN A 804 -25.36 5.75 4.01
N ASN A 805 -24.55 5.20 3.10
CA ASN A 805 -24.80 5.24 1.66
C ASN A 805 -24.21 3.99 0.97
N PHE A 806 -24.34 3.84 -0.35
CA PHE A 806 -23.92 2.65 -1.13
C PHE A 806 -24.48 1.35 -0.54
N ILE A 807 -25.73 1.05 -0.87
CA ILE A 807 -26.59 0.12 -0.11
C ILE A 807 -27.10 -0.99 -1.01
N ASP A 808 -26.96 -2.24 -0.58
CA ASP A 808 -27.71 -3.34 -1.19
C ASP A 808 -29.11 -3.41 -0.56
N LEU A 809 -30.16 -3.37 -1.38
CA LEU A 809 -31.55 -3.53 -0.98
C LEU A 809 -32.00 -4.96 -1.27
N VAL A 810 -32.90 -5.51 -0.43
CA VAL A 810 -33.71 -6.68 -0.78
C VAL A 810 -35.20 -6.41 -0.50
N PRO A 811 -36.12 -7.26 -0.99
CA PRO A 811 -37.54 -7.14 -0.69
C PRO A 811 -37.84 -7.22 0.81
N ASP A 812 -38.98 -6.64 1.20
CA ASP A 812 -39.46 -6.50 2.58
C ASP A 812 -38.56 -5.67 3.52
N GLU A 813 -37.57 -4.94 3.00
CA GLU A 813 -36.76 -3.98 3.77
C GLU A 813 -37.18 -2.52 3.58
N GLU A 814 -37.22 -1.80 4.69
CA GLU A 814 -37.28 -0.34 4.73
C GLU A 814 -35.95 0.21 5.25
N ILE A 815 -35.15 0.84 4.38
CA ILE A 815 -33.83 1.34 4.78
C ILE A 815 -33.87 2.84 4.99
N LEU A 816 -33.99 3.24 6.26
CA LEU A 816 -33.89 4.63 6.71
C LEU A 816 -32.45 5.15 6.57
N ARG A 817 -32.30 6.33 5.95
CA ARG A 817 -31.05 7.08 5.81
C ARG A 817 -31.23 8.52 6.27
N GLY A 818 -30.60 8.86 7.40
CA GLY A 818 -30.61 10.21 7.93
C GLY A 818 -29.87 11.17 7.00
N CYS A 819 -30.54 12.25 6.60
CA CYS A 819 -29.91 13.47 6.13
C CYS A 819 -29.33 14.20 7.34
N CYS A 820 -28.07 14.63 7.24
CA CYS A 820 -27.40 15.34 8.32
C CYS A 820 -27.96 16.76 8.50
N ASP A 821 -29.06 16.92 9.27
CA ASP A 821 -29.39 18.19 9.95
C ASP A 821 -30.53 18.16 11.01
N SER A 822 -31.18 17.01 11.29
CA SER A 822 -32.39 16.99 12.14
C SER A 822 -32.17 17.54 13.55
N CYS A 823 -31.06 17.20 14.21
CA CYS A 823 -30.82 17.61 15.59
C CYS A 823 -30.74 19.14 15.74
N THR A 824 -30.33 19.84 14.68
CA THR A 824 -30.21 21.30 14.59
C THR A 824 -31.55 21.98 14.27
N ARG A 825 -32.41 21.34 13.46
CA ARG A 825 -33.62 21.96 12.90
C ARG A 825 -34.93 21.50 13.57
N SER A 826 -35.02 20.25 14.02
CA SER A 826 -36.22 19.68 14.65
C SER A 826 -36.38 20.21 16.07
N LYS A 827 -37.50 20.93 16.32
CA LYS A 827 -37.79 21.58 17.61
C LYS A 827 -38.40 20.60 18.63
N LEU A 828 -37.85 19.38 18.68
CA LEU A 828 -38.25 18.34 19.62
C LEU A 828 -37.94 18.78 21.06
N LYS A 829 -38.99 19.08 21.83
CA LYS A 829 -38.85 19.38 23.26
C LYS A 829 -38.36 18.12 23.98
N CYS A 830 -37.10 18.14 24.41
CA CYS A 830 -36.59 17.17 25.37
C CYS A 830 -37.51 17.14 26.62
N SER A 831 -37.97 15.95 27.01
CA SER A 831 -38.86 15.76 28.17
C SER A 831 -38.18 16.05 29.51
N GLY A 832 -36.85 16.18 29.54
CA GLY A 832 -36.06 16.45 30.73
C GLY A 832 -35.75 15.23 31.60
N GLU A 833 -36.43 14.10 31.38
CA GLU A 833 -36.30 12.88 32.18
C GLU A 833 -35.19 11.93 31.70
N MET A 834 -34.63 12.15 30.50
CA MET A 834 -33.41 11.48 30.03
C MET A 834 -32.42 12.51 29.44
N PRO A 835 -31.17 12.60 29.93
CA PRO A 835 -30.19 13.57 29.44
C PRO A 835 -29.57 13.21 28.07
N SER A 836 -29.78 11.98 27.60
CA SER A 836 -29.49 11.54 26.23
C SER A 836 -30.58 10.57 25.77
N CYS A 837 -31.01 10.65 24.51
CA CYS A 837 -31.88 9.63 23.92
C CYS A 837 -31.08 8.34 23.69
N GLN A 838 -31.77 7.20 23.60
CA GLN A 838 -31.15 5.89 23.39
C GLN A 838 -30.22 5.87 22.17
N ARG A 839 -30.63 6.51 21.06
CA ARG A 839 -29.83 6.62 19.82
C ARG A 839 -28.50 7.36 20.00
N CYS A 840 -28.45 8.44 20.79
CA CYS A 840 -27.18 9.11 21.14
C CYS A 840 -26.34 8.24 22.08
N ARG A 841 -26.98 7.64 23.08
CA ARG A 841 -26.33 6.84 24.12
C ARG A 841 -25.65 5.57 23.57
N MET A 842 -26.25 4.93 22.56
CA MET A 842 -25.68 3.76 21.88
C MET A 842 -24.65 4.13 20.79
N ARG A 843 -24.64 5.39 20.31
CA ARG A 843 -23.64 5.91 19.36
C ARG A 843 -22.41 6.52 20.01
N GLY A 844 -22.34 6.58 21.34
CA GLY A 844 -21.28 7.31 22.06
C GLY A 844 -21.28 8.82 21.75
N GLN A 845 -22.43 9.37 21.36
CA GLN A 845 -22.53 10.76 20.91
C GLN A 845 -23.13 11.65 22.00
N ASP A 846 -22.44 12.75 22.24
CA ASP A 846 -22.86 13.79 23.17
C ASP A 846 -24.18 14.43 22.72
N CYS A 847 -25.15 14.56 23.63
CA CYS A 847 -26.45 15.11 23.26
C CYS A 847 -26.36 16.64 23.16
N VAL A 848 -26.48 17.21 21.96
CA VAL A 848 -26.37 18.68 21.73
C VAL A 848 -27.31 19.49 22.64
N TYR A 849 -28.47 18.93 23.01
CA TYR A 849 -29.43 19.53 23.95
C TYR A 849 -28.97 19.55 25.43
N SER A 850 -27.98 18.74 25.84
CA SER A 850 -27.43 18.76 27.21
C SER A 850 -26.58 20.02 27.44
N LYS A 851 -25.74 20.37 26.45
CA LYS A 851 -24.83 21.54 26.47
C LYS A 851 -25.57 22.89 26.40
N ALA A 852 -26.87 22.88 26.09
CA ALA A 852 -27.73 24.07 26.13
C ALA A 852 -28.03 24.62 27.55
N ARG A 853 -27.52 23.99 28.62
CA ARG A 853 -27.55 24.57 29.98
C ARG A 853 -26.59 25.76 30.10
N ARG A 854 -27.10 26.95 29.79
CA ARG A 854 -26.41 28.26 29.93
C ARG A 854 -25.57 28.36 31.21
N ALA A 855 -24.33 28.82 31.05
CA ALA A 855 -23.50 29.32 32.13
C ALA A 855 -24.16 30.49 32.90
N GLY A 856 -23.66 30.75 34.11
CA GLY A 856 -24.40 31.44 35.16
C GLY A 856 -25.00 32.82 34.84
N ARG A 857 -26.29 32.98 35.16
CA ARG A 857 -26.75 34.23 35.80
C ARG A 857 -26.57 34.09 37.32
N PRO A 858 -26.10 35.13 38.04
CA PRO A 858 -25.97 35.08 39.49
C PRO A 858 -27.30 34.74 40.20
N ARG A 859 -27.24 33.90 41.24
CA ARG A 859 -28.40 33.55 42.08
C ARG A 859 -28.87 34.78 42.89
N LEU A 860 -29.86 35.50 42.39
CA LEU A 860 -30.68 36.37 43.24
C LEU A 860 -31.39 35.52 44.31
N ARG A 861 -31.44 36.05 45.55
CA ARG A 861 -32.02 35.34 46.70
C ARG A 861 -33.51 35.03 46.47
N PRO A 862 -34.01 33.86 46.93
CA PRO A 862 -35.40 33.50 46.73
C PRO A 862 -36.35 34.42 47.51
N LYS A 863 -37.42 34.87 46.84
CA LYS A 863 -38.67 35.29 47.50
C LYS A 863 -39.70 34.15 47.36
N PRO A 864 -40.61 33.98 48.35
CA PRO A 864 -41.44 32.79 48.45
C PRO A 864 -42.56 32.72 47.40
N SER A 865 -43.15 31.52 47.27
CA SER A 865 -44.07 31.12 46.21
C SER A 865 -45.51 31.60 46.37
N LYS A 866 -46.19 31.78 45.21
CA LYS A 866 -47.63 31.68 44.90
C LYS A 866 -47.85 32.20 43.47
N ALA A 867 -48.81 31.73 42.66
CA ALA A 867 -49.49 30.43 42.60
C ALA A 867 -50.16 30.28 41.21
N SER A 868 -50.21 29.04 40.71
CA SER A 868 -51.26 28.39 39.87
C SER A 868 -52.20 29.17 38.91
N ILE A 869 -52.65 28.48 37.84
CA ILE A 869 -53.81 28.75 36.95
C ILE A 869 -53.53 29.82 35.85
N ALA A 870 -53.99 29.70 34.59
CA ALA A 870 -54.34 28.55 33.72
C ALA A 870 -54.49 29.07 32.25
N SER A 871 -54.89 28.20 31.32
CA SER A 871 -55.79 28.45 30.16
C SER A 871 -55.74 29.80 29.41
N SER A 872 -55.65 29.96 28.08
CA SER A 872 -55.68 29.11 26.87
C SER A 872 -56.15 30.04 25.70
N VAL A 873 -56.34 29.51 24.48
CA VAL A 873 -57.17 30.08 23.36
C VAL A 873 -56.51 31.11 22.41
N ASP A 874 -56.24 30.61 21.20
CA ASP A 874 -56.41 31.15 19.83
C ASP A 874 -55.85 32.50 19.31
N ARG A 875 -55.27 32.38 18.09
CA ARG A 875 -55.47 33.16 16.83
C ARG A 875 -55.15 34.67 16.76
N GLN A 876 -54.09 34.95 15.96
CA GLN A 876 -54.10 35.65 14.63
C GLN A 876 -54.70 37.08 14.49
N PRO A 877 -54.50 37.77 13.34
CA PRO A 877 -53.31 37.90 12.48
C PRO A 877 -53.05 39.39 12.05
N GLN A 878 -52.25 39.60 10.98
CA GLN A 878 -52.10 40.85 10.19
C GLN A 878 -51.37 42.01 10.95
N THR A 879 -50.46 42.81 10.38
CA THR A 879 -50.37 43.55 9.10
C THR A 879 -51.46 44.64 8.98
N ASP A 880 -51.18 45.90 8.59
CA ASP A 880 -50.26 46.35 7.54
C ASP A 880 -49.87 47.85 7.57
N LEU A 881 -48.93 48.22 6.68
CA LEU A 881 -48.78 49.50 5.92
C LEU A 881 -48.49 50.90 6.56
N ALA A 882 -47.32 51.43 6.15
CA ALA A 882 -47.07 52.70 5.40
C ALA A 882 -47.12 54.13 6.04
N SER A 883 -46.07 54.93 5.75
CA SER A 883 -46.17 56.19 4.95
C SER A 883 -44.81 56.86 4.60
N TYR A 884 -44.70 57.42 3.37
CA TYR A 884 -44.07 58.69 2.88
C TYR A 884 -43.16 59.56 3.79
N SER A 885 -42.20 60.38 3.28
CA SER A 885 -41.54 60.55 1.95
C SER A 885 -40.37 61.58 2.02
N ASP A 886 -39.50 61.66 1.00
CA ASP A 886 -39.14 62.88 0.21
C ASP A 886 -37.90 62.71 -0.73
N GLN A 887 -37.58 63.72 -1.54
CA GLN A 887 -36.70 63.72 -2.76
C GLN A 887 -35.56 64.79 -2.66
N PRO A 888 -34.68 65.05 -3.67
CA PRO A 888 -34.40 64.43 -5.00
C PRO A 888 -32.98 63.82 -5.13
N VAL A 889 -32.58 62.95 -6.09
CA VAL A 889 -32.75 62.82 -7.57
C VAL A 889 -31.78 63.66 -8.42
N ASN A 890 -30.73 63.02 -8.95
CA ASN A 890 -30.11 63.14 -10.29
C ASN A 890 -28.77 62.34 -10.32
N GLY A 891 -28.41 61.53 -11.32
CA GLY A 891 -29.13 60.91 -12.45
C GLY A 891 -28.26 59.74 -13.00
N LEU A 892 -28.73 58.64 -13.59
CA LEU A 892 -29.92 58.37 -14.44
C LEU A 892 -29.83 59.09 -15.81
N ARG A 893 -30.10 58.45 -16.97
CA ARG A 893 -30.40 57.03 -17.28
C ARG A 893 -30.14 56.71 -18.77
N CYS A 894 -30.37 55.47 -19.18
CA CYS A 894 -30.19 54.96 -20.55
C CYS A 894 -31.07 55.64 -21.61
N LEU A 895 -30.52 55.83 -22.82
CA LEU A 895 -31.16 56.00 -24.14
C LEU A 895 -30.04 55.84 -25.21
N GLY A 896 -30.24 55.33 -26.43
CA GLY A 896 -31.40 54.64 -26.99
C GLY A 896 -31.45 54.68 -28.53
N SER A 897 -31.42 53.52 -29.20
CA SER A 897 -31.76 53.29 -30.63
C SER A 897 -31.71 51.76 -30.93
N GLU A 898 -32.51 51.17 -31.82
CA GLU A 898 -33.87 51.45 -32.31
C GLU A 898 -34.47 50.13 -32.88
N LEU A 899 -35.80 50.00 -32.94
CA LEU A 899 -36.51 48.89 -33.63
C LEU A 899 -36.96 49.39 -35.02
N PRO A 900 -37.08 48.56 -36.09
CA PRO A 900 -38.15 47.53 -36.25
C PRO A 900 -37.71 46.29 -37.10
N VAL A 901 -38.52 45.35 -37.65
CA VAL A 901 -39.96 45.23 -37.95
C VAL A 901 -40.46 43.75 -37.91
N SER A 902 -41.54 43.45 -37.17
CA SER A 902 -42.50 42.31 -37.37
C SER A 902 -42.01 40.83 -37.30
N SER A 903 -42.82 39.79 -37.02
CA SER A 903 -44.28 39.69 -36.79
C SER A 903 -44.65 38.56 -35.79
N HIS A 904 -45.77 38.75 -35.08
CA HIS A 904 -46.58 37.71 -34.42
C HIS A 904 -47.32 36.82 -35.48
N PRO A 905 -48.02 35.70 -35.14
CA PRO A 905 -48.50 35.25 -33.82
C PRO A 905 -48.08 33.77 -33.49
N ASP A 906 -48.60 32.99 -32.53
CA ASP A 906 -49.89 33.06 -31.80
C ASP A 906 -49.91 32.38 -30.40
N THR A 907 -51.02 32.58 -29.68
CA THR A 907 -51.59 31.96 -28.44
C THR A 907 -50.83 30.83 -27.68
N VAL A 908 -50.71 30.75 -26.33
CA VAL A 908 -51.50 31.15 -25.11
C VAL A 908 -52.16 29.95 -24.39
N LEU A 909 -51.85 29.79 -23.08
CA LEU A 909 -52.39 28.84 -22.08
C LEU A 909 -52.08 27.33 -22.35
N ASP A 910 -51.94 26.44 -21.36
CA ASP A 910 -52.31 26.51 -19.93
C ASP A 910 -51.24 25.90 -18.96
N SER A 911 -51.49 25.96 -17.66
CA SER A 911 -50.75 25.33 -16.55
C SER A 911 -51.79 24.72 -15.56
N PRO A 912 -51.50 23.82 -14.57
CA PRO A 912 -50.19 23.50 -13.97
C PRO A 912 -49.96 22.01 -13.51
N VAL A 913 -48.85 21.76 -12.80
CA VAL A 913 -48.49 20.54 -11.98
C VAL A 913 -48.29 19.25 -12.78
N SER A 914 -47.16 18.52 -12.73
CA SER A 914 -46.22 18.23 -11.62
C SER A 914 -44.73 18.38 -11.99
N GLN A 915 -43.85 18.39 -10.98
CA GLN A 915 -42.40 18.17 -11.16
C GLN A 915 -42.05 16.75 -10.70
N ASP A 916 -41.64 15.90 -11.64
CA ASP A 916 -41.28 14.52 -11.36
C ASP A 916 -39.84 14.38 -10.83
N ILE A 917 -39.64 13.41 -9.95
CA ILE A 917 -38.31 12.94 -9.57
C ILE A 917 -37.77 12.11 -10.74
N VAL A 918 -36.67 12.58 -11.35
CA VAL A 918 -36.14 12.01 -12.60
C VAL A 918 -35.43 10.66 -12.37
N PHE A 919 -36.21 9.58 -12.41
CA PHE A 919 -35.70 8.23 -12.64
C PHE A 919 -35.51 7.99 -14.15
N LEU A 920 -34.35 7.43 -14.54
CA LEU A 920 -33.98 7.23 -15.96
C LEU A 920 -33.73 5.76 -16.29
N MET A 921 -34.79 5.05 -16.68
CA MET A 921 -34.73 3.84 -17.49
C MET A 921 -35.92 3.80 -18.47
N GLN A 922 -35.64 3.63 -19.76
CA GLN A 922 -36.61 3.20 -20.77
C GLN A 922 -35.88 2.32 -21.80
N ASP A 923 -36.43 1.13 -22.04
CA ASP A 923 -35.92 0.19 -23.04
C ASP A 923 -36.50 0.45 -24.43
N THR A 924 -35.64 0.35 -25.43
CA THR A 924 -35.86 -0.26 -26.76
C THR A 924 -34.44 -0.69 -27.22
N TRP A 925 -34.23 -1.74 -28.02
CA TRP A 925 -34.79 -1.98 -29.34
C TRP A 925 -34.77 -3.47 -29.73
N SER A 926 -35.72 -3.88 -30.57
CA SER A 926 -35.78 -5.21 -31.17
C SER A 926 -35.64 -5.13 -32.70
N SER A 927 -34.52 -5.59 -33.27
CA SER A 927 -34.39 -5.79 -34.73
C SER A 927 -33.19 -6.66 -35.10
N THR A 928 -33.44 -7.81 -35.74
CA THR A 928 -32.41 -8.65 -36.38
C THR A 928 -32.32 -8.33 -37.87
N PRO A 929 -31.11 -8.14 -38.42
CA PRO A 929 -30.61 -9.03 -39.47
C PRO A 929 -29.11 -9.38 -39.24
N GLY A 930 -28.47 -10.32 -39.93
CA GLY A 930 -28.89 -11.28 -40.97
C GLY A 930 -27.63 -11.98 -41.52
N LEU A 931 -27.68 -13.29 -41.79
CA LEU A 931 -26.47 -14.09 -42.07
C LEU A 931 -25.86 -13.89 -43.47
N SER A 932 -24.54 -14.00 -43.53
CA SER A 932 -23.80 -14.47 -44.71
C SER A 932 -22.60 -15.34 -44.29
N SER A 933 -22.46 -16.52 -44.89
CA SER A 933 -21.30 -17.41 -44.83
C SER A 933 -20.16 -16.89 -45.75
N GLU A 934 -18.95 -17.47 -45.87
CA GLU A 934 -18.41 -18.82 -45.57
C GLU A 934 -16.91 -18.74 -45.21
N VAL A 935 -16.39 -19.62 -44.35
CA VAL A 935 -14.99 -20.16 -44.40
C VAL A 935 -15.00 -21.59 -43.83
N THR A 936 -14.24 -22.51 -44.44
CA THR A 936 -14.12 -23.92 -44.03
C THR A 936 -12.94 -24.18 -43.08
N GLN A 937 -13.10 -25.17 -42.18
CA GLN A 937 -12.00 -25.73 -41.38
C GLN A 937 -11.25 -26.84 -42.16
N PRO A 938 -9.92 -26.96 -41.97
CA PRO A 938 -9.19 -28.23 -42.00
C PRO A 938 -8.93 -28.76 -40.58
N SER A 939 -8.59 -30.05 -40.46
CA SER A 939 -8.50 -30.78 -39.18
C SER A 939 -7.14 -31.46 -38.95
N ASN A 940 -6.91 -31.83 -37.68
CA ASN A 940 -5.83 -32.68 -37.13
C ASN A 940 -4.49 -31.98 -36.84
N VAL A 941 -3.97 -32.26 -35.64
CA VAL A 941 -2.62 -31.91 -35.16
C VAL A 941 -2.07 -33.17 -34.47
N SER A 942 -1.21 -33.93 -35.16
CA SER A 942 -0.59 -35.15 -34.61
C SER A 942 0.68 -35.59 -35.35
N GLU A 943 1.34 -34.71 -36.11
CA GLU A 943 2.55 -35.03 -36.91
C GLU A 943 3.67 -33.98 -36.73
N PHE A 944 3.61 -33.13 -35.70
CA PHE A 944 4.54 -31.99 -35.56
C PHE A 944 5.84 -32.31 -34.80
N ASP A 945 5.79 -33.24 -33.84
CA ASP A 945 6.90 -33.49 -32.91
C ASP A 945 8.04 -34.30 -33.56
N ASP A 946 7.71 -35.24 -34.44
CA ASP A 946 8.65 -36.19 -35.07
C ASP A 946 9.48 -35.56 -36.22
N LEU A 947 9.14 -34.32 -36.62
CA LEU A 947 9.85 -33.52 -37.63
C LEU A 947 10.94 -32.64 -37.01
N MET A 948 10.65 -31.96 -35.90
CA MET A 948 11.61 -31.07 -35.21
C MET A 948 12.90 -31.78 -34.81
N LEU A 949 12.82 -33.06 -34.42
CA LEU A 949 13.97 -33.87 -34.03
C LEU A 949 14.91 -34.23 -35.19
N LYS A 950 14.46 -34.20 -36.46
CA LYS A 950 15.32 -34.50 -37.62
C LYS A 950 16.04 -33.24 -38.10
N ASP A 951 15.33 -32.13 -38.25
CA ASP A 951 15.87 -30.89 -38.82
C ASP A 951 16.97 -30.26 -37.95
N MET A 952 17.01 -30.56 -36.64
CA MET A 952 18.07 -30.09 -35.73
C MET A 952 19.31 -30.98 -35.65
N LEU A 953 19.33 -32.17 -36.28
CA LEU A 953 20.38 -33.19 -36.06
C LEU A 953 21.23 -33.52 -37.29
N TRP A 954 21.08 -32.83 -38.42
CA TRP A 954 21.82 -33.16 -39.66
C TRP A 954 22.36 -31.96 -40.47
N ASP A 955 23.03 -31.02 -39.80
CA ASP A 955 23.74 -29.92 -40.47
C ASP A 955 25.27 -29.97 -40.21
N SER A 956 25.83 -31.19 -40.15
CA SER A 956 27.26 -31.44 -39.94
C SER A 956 27.87 -32.43 -40.94
N ALA A 957 27.29 -32.56 -42.15
CA ALA A 957 27.74 -33.53 -43.16
C ALA A 957 27.29 -33.21 -44.61
N GLU A 958 27.70 -32.08 -45.20
CA GLU A 958 27.72 -31.91 -46.68
C GLU A 958 29.17 -31.77 -47.17
N GLY A 959 29.64 -32.78 -47.92
CA GLY A 959 31.04 -32.93 -48.29
C GLY A 959 31.28 -33.92 -49.43
N HIS A 960 30.57 -33.73 -50.55
CA HIS A 960 30.57 -34.53 -51.78
C HIS A 960 29.88 -35.91 -51.74
N GLY A 961 29.19 -36.24 -52.84
CA GLY A 961 29.08 -37.64 -53.32
C GLY A 961 27.67 -38.15 -53.62
N SER A 962 27.28 -38.15 -54.90
CA SER A 962 25.99 -38.69 -55.36
C SER A 962 25.94 -40.23 -55.38
N ALA A 963 24.82 -40.82 -54.95
CA ALA A 963 24.35 -42.15 -55.39
C ALA A 963 22.84 -42.35 -55.19
N SER A 964 22.27 -43.32 -55.89
CA SER A 964 20.82 -43.58 -56.02
C SER A 964 20.26 -44.63 -55.06
N SER A 965 19.04 -44.39 -54.55
CA SER A 965 17.95 -45.34 -54.22
C SER A 965 18.27 -46.85 -54.03
N GLY A 966 17.93 -47.42 -52.86
CA GLY A 966 17.87 -48.88 -52.67
C GLY A 966 17.41 -49.37 -51.28
N THR A 967 16.18 -49.90 -51.22
CA THR A 967 15.59 -50.87 -50.25
C THR A 967 16.35 -51.34 -48.99
N LEU A 968 15.68 -51.14 -47.84
CA LEU A 968 15.35 -52.10 -46.76
C LEU A 968 16.42 -53.02 -46.08
N GLN A 969 16.29 -53.09 -44.75
CA GLN A 969 16.73 -54.14 -43.80
C GLN A 969 18.23 -54.40 -43.62
N LEU A 970 18.70 -54.33 -42.36
CA LEU A 970 19.03 -55.53 -41.58
C LEU A 970 19.25 -55.25 -40.07
N GLU A 971 19.28 -56.31 -39.29
CA GLU A 971 19.36 -56.33 -37.82
C GLU A 971 20.80 -56.07 -37.31
N TRP A 972 20.94 -55.69 -36.03
CA TRP A 972 22.23 -55.62 -35.34
C TRP A 972 22.29 -56.67 -34.23
N SER A 973 23.18 -57.66 -34.40
CA SER A 973 23.57 -58.63 -33.37
C SER A 973 24.77 -58.13 -32.57
N LEU A 974 24.85 -58.50 -31.29
CA LEU A 974 26.05 -58.24 -30.48
C LEU A 974 27.28 -58.94 -31.08
N ASP A 975 28.46 -58.31 -30.96
CA ASP A 975 29.60 -59.01 -30.37
C ASP A 975 30.60 -58.04 -29.71
N ASN A 976 31.30 -58.52 -28.68
CA ASN A 976 32.36 -57.80 -27.96
C ASN A 976 33.71 -58.45 -28.27
N THR A 977 34.80 -57.71 -28.51
CA THR A 977 36.13 -58.02 -27.90
C THR A 977 37.30 -57.06 -28.22
N GLN A 978 38.10 -56.82 -27.16
CA GLN A 978 39.58 -56.73 -27.13
C GLN A 978 40.35 -55.47 -27.59
N PHE A 979 41.62 -55.46 -27.12
CA PHE A 979 42.74 -54.51 -27.29
C PHE A 979 42.55 -53.11 -26.65
N SER A 980 43.22 -52.66 -25.57
CA SER A 980 44.40 -53.01 -24.73
C SER A 980 45.54 -51.97 -24.83
N ASN A 981 46.07 -51.54 -23.67
CA ASN A 981 47.19 -50.59 -23.55
C ASN A 981 48.42 -50.93 -24.40
N PRO A 982 49.21 -49.89 -24.75
CA PRO A 982 50.58 -49.85 -24.21
C PRO A 982 50.91 -48.54 -23.44
N LEU A 983 51.99 -48.61 -22.65
CA LEU A 983 52.63 -47.50 -21.94
C LEU A 983 53.68 -46.79 -22.84
N GLY A 984 54.18 -45.63 -22.40
CA GLY A 984 55.55 -45.18 -22.72
C GLY A 984 55.73 -43.66 -22.85
N ASP A 985 56.46 -43.09 -21.89
CA ASP A 985 57.52 -42.05 -21.97
C ASP A 985 57.40 -40.88 -23.01
N ALA A 986 57.87 -39.65 -22.76
CA ALA A 986 59.10 -39.30 -22.05
C ALA A 986 59.27 -37.78 -21.73
N TYR A 987 60.33 -37.48 -20.97
CA TYR A 987 61.03 -36.20 -20.72
C TYR A 987 60.47 -35.16 -19.70
N PRO A 988 61.35 -34.42 -18.96
CA PRO A 988 60.98 -33.82 -17.68
C PRO A 988 61.37 -32.33 -17.46
N GLY A 989 60.85 -31.76 -16.37
CA GLY A 989 61.69 -31.18 -15.30
C GLY A 989 62.45 -29.87 -15.52
N HIS A 990 61.96 -28.81 -14.89
CA HIS A 990 62.73 -27.94 -13.97
C HIS A 990 61.77 -27.26 -12.97
N GLY A 991 62.24 -26.86 -11.78
CA GLY A 991 61.37 -26.26 -10.76
C GLY A 991 62.10 -25.66 -9.55
N ALA A 992 61.31 -25.01 -8.68
CA ALA A 992 61.68 -24.42 -7.39
C ALA A 992 60.39 -24.36 -6.53
N THR A 993 60.18 -25.24 -5.55
CA THR A 993 60.54 -25.14 -4.11
C THR A 993 59.70 -24.16 -3.26
N ASN A 994 58.88 -24.73 -2.37
CA ASN A 994 58.40 -24.23 -1.06
C ASN A 994 57.46 -22.98 -1.08
N GLU A 995 56.42 -22.85 -0.25
CA GLU A 995 55.79 -23.68 0.80
C GLU A 995 54.33 -23.20 1.01
N GLY A 996 53.42 -23.83 1.77
CA GLY A 996 53.54 -25.05 2.59
C GLY A 996 52.27 -25.45 3.39
N THR A 997 51.08 -24.92 3.08
CA THR A 997 49.84 -25.12 3.88
C THR A 997 49.17 -26.49 3.72
N LEU A 998 48.48 -26.93 4.78
CA LEU A 998 47.84 -28.25 4.87
C LEU A 998 46.70 -28.44 3.86
N GLY A 999 46.57 -29.66 3.33
CA GLY A 999 45.43 -30.08 2.50
C GLY A 999 44.72 -31.30 3.10
N HIS A 1000 43.39 -31.28 3.07
CA HIS A 1000 42.58 -32.50 3.19
C HIS A 1000 42.46 -33.17 1.81
N THR A 1001 42.73 -34.47 1.75
CA THR A 1001 42.68 -35.26 0.51
C THR A 1001 41.24 -35.65 0.14
N LEU A 1002 40.78 -35.21 -1.02
CA LEU A 1002 39.56 -35.73 -1.65
C LEU A 1002 39.83 -37.11 -2.27
N THR A 1003 39.19 -38.15 -1.74
CA THR A 1003 39.11 -39.47 -2.38
C THR A 1003 38.19 -39.40 -3.60
N GLY A 1004 38.69 -39.76 -4.79
CA GLY A 1004 37.99 -39.52 -6.07
C GLY A 1004 36.92 -40.57 -6.44
N PRO A 1005 35.85 -40.22 -7.18
CA PRO A 1005 34.68 -41.10 -7.38
C PRO A 1005 34.89 -42.37 -8.24
N SER A 1006 36.09 -42.60 -8.81
CA SER A 1006 36.31 -43.66 -9.80
C SER A 1006 36.19 -45.09 -9.26
N SER A 1007 36.36 -45.29 -7.95
CA SER A 1007 36.36 -46.61 -7.31
C SER A 1007 34.96 -47.16 -7.00
N PHE A 1008 33.92 -46.31 -6.99
CA PHE A 1008 32.60 -46.70 -6.51
C PHE A 1008 31.84 -47.60 -7.50
N TYR A 1009 31.90 -47.28 -8.79
CA TYR A 1009 31.12 -48.00 -9.82
C TYR A 1009 31.66 -49.41 -10.15
N THR A 1010 32.91 -49.73 -9.81
CA THR A 1010 33.44 -51.09 -9.88
C THR A 1010 33.05 -51.92 -8.66
N ASP A 1011 33.07 -51.35 -7.45
CA ASP A 1011 32.74 -52.08 -6.21
C ASP A 1011 31.23 -52.28 -6.01
N ALA A 1012 30.38 -51.49 -6.67
CA ALA A 1012 28.93 -51.72 -6.80
C ALA A 1012 28.58 -53.12 -7.35
N SER A 1013 29.51 -53.77 -8.07
CA SER A 1013 29.34 -55.15 -8.56
C SER A 1013 29.43 -56.25 -7.49
N LYS A 1014 29.79 -55.92 -6.23
CA LYS A 1014 30.11 -56.89 -5.17
C LYS A 1014 29.32 -56.74 -3.87
N LYS A 1015 28.39 -55.79 -3.75
CA LYS A 1015 27.59 -55.55 -2.54
C LYS A 1015 26.09 -55.67 -2.81
N SER A 1016 25.65 -56.82 -3.30
CA SER A 1016 24.23 -57.14 -3.52
C SER A 1016 23.86 -58.60 -3.20
N ASP A 1017 24.63 -59.27 -2.34
CA ASP A 1017 24.22 -60.56 -1.73
C ASP A 1017 23.22 -60.30 -0.59
N GLY A 1018 22.00 -59.93 -0.98
CA GLY A 1018 20.89 -59.63 -0.08
C GLY A 1018 19.67 -59.16 -0.88
N THR A 1019 18.64 -60.02 -0.98
CA THR A 1019 17.34 -59.74 -1.63
C THR A 1019 17.39 -59.24 -3.09
N SER A 1020 17.52 -60.19 -4.02
CA SER A 1020 16.91 -60.18 -5.37
C SER A 1020 17.02 -58.90 -6.21
N GLY A 1021 18.17 -58.70 -6.85
CA GLY A 1021 18.32 -57.76 -7.98
C GLY A 1021 19.53 -58.11 -8.86
N ARG A 1022 19.32 -58.84 -9.97
CA ARG A 1022 20.36 -58.98 -11.00
C ARG A 1022 20.32 -57.74 -11.89
N LEU A 1023 21.38 -56.93 -11.86
CA LEU A 1023 21.59 -55.85 -12.85
C LEU A 1023 21.46 -56.41 -14.27
N THR A 1024 20.63 -55.76 -15.08
CA THR A 1024 20.40 -56.14 -16.47
C THR A 1024 21.67 -55.91 -17.32
N GLU A 1025 21.69 -56.37 -18.57
CA GLU A 1025 22.79 -55.98 -19.48
C GLU A 1025 22.73 -54.47 -19.79
N ILE A 1026 21.52 -53.93 -19.93
CA ILE A 1026 21.23 -52.50 -20.04
C ILE A 1026 21.86 -51.71 -18.87
N ASP A 1027 21.69 -52.14 -17.62
CA ASP A 1027 22.30 -51.47 -16.45
C ASP A 1027 23.83 -51.45 -16.49
N LYS A 1028 24.46 -52.51 -17.00
CA LYS A 1028 25.92 -52.59 -17.14
C LYS A 1028 26.40 -51.65 -18.24
N GLU A 1029 25.68 -51.58 -19.35
CA GLU A 1029 25.97 -50.67 -20.46
C GLU A 1029 25.78 -49.20 -20.05
N ILE A 1030 24.68 -48.87 -19.35
CA ILE A 1030 24.46 -47.57 -18.70
C ILE A 1030 25.65 -47.23 -17.79
N ASN A 1031 26.05 -48.13 -16.89
CA ASN A 1031 27.14 -47.86 -15.95
C ASN A 1031 28.52 -47.73 -16.66
N ALA A 1032 28.74 -48.41 -17.78
CA ALA A 1032 29.94 -48.24 -18.61
C ALA A 1032 29.96 -46.91 -19.37
N ILE A 1033 28.81 -46.47 -19.89
CA ILE A 1033 28.60 -45.13 -20.46
C ILE A 1033 28.88 -44.06 -19.40
N MET A 1034 28.33 -44.22 -18.19
CA MET A 1034 28.58 -43.31 -17.06
C MET A 1034 30.05 -43.23 -16.65
N ALA A 1035 30.75 -44.37 -16.58
CA ALA A 1035 32.19 -44.38 -16.29
C ALA A 1035 33.00 -43.64 -17.37
N THR A 1036 32.64 -43.80 -18.64
CA THR A 1036 33.26 -43.09 -19.78
C THR A 1036 33.04 -41.57 -19.69
N ILE A 1037 31.81 -41.15 -19.37
CA ILE A 1037 31.45 -39.74 -19.20
C ILE A 1037 32.16 -39.11 -18.00
N MET A 1038 32.29 -39.85 -16.88
CA MET A 1038 33.05 -39.39 -15.72
C MET A 1038 34.56 -39.26 -15.99
N ASP A 1039 35.16 -40.10 -16.84
CA ASP A 1039 36.56 -39.95 -17.23
C ASP A 1039 36.79 -38.61 -17.96
N ILE A 1040 35.91 -38.25 -18.91
CA ILE A 1040 35.98 -36.98 -19.66
C ILE A 1040 36.05 -35.78 -18.70
N THR A 1041 35.27 -35.75 -17.61
CA THR A 1041 35.33 -34.67 -16.60
C THR A 1041 36.66 -34.55 -15.85
N LYS A 1042 37.47 -35.62 -15.80
CA LYS A 1042 38.73 -35.65 -15.07
C LYS A 1042 39.92 -35.23 -15.94
N ARG A 1043 39.76 -35.19 -17.26
CA ARG A 1043 40.81 -34.77 -18.19
C ARG A 1043 41.13 -33.27 -18.01
N PRO A 1044 42.42 -32.87 -18.00
CA PRO A 1044 42.81 -31.47 -17.78
C PRO A 1044 42.40 -30.59 -18.98
N MET A 1045 42.18 -29.29 -18.76
CA MET A 1045 41.64 -28.38 -19.80
C MET A 1045 42.43 -28.43 -21.14
N ARG A 1046 43.75 -28.68 -21.09
CA ARG A 1046 44.59 -28.87 -22.30
C ARG A 1046 44.21 -30.09 -23.16
N SER A 1047 43.58 -31.14 -22.64
CA SER A 1047 43.15 -32.29 -23.47
C SER A 1047 41.98 -31.96 -24.40
N TYR A 1048 41.35 -30.80 -24.22
CA TYR A 1048 40.33 -30.27 -25.11
C TYR A 1048 40.96 -29.44 -26.26
N HIS A 1049 42.24 -29.08 -26.13
CA HIS A 1049 43.05 -28.35 -27.12
C HIS A 1049 44.20 -29.23 -27.65
N LEU A 1050 43.94 -29.99 -28.73
CA LEU A 1050 45.05 -30.41 -29.60
C LEU A 1050 45.48 -29.20 -30.43
N HIS A 1051 46.80 -29.02 -30.58
CA HIS A 1051 47.35 -27.69 -30.85
C HIS A 1051 47.23 -27.22 -32.30
N ASP A 1052 46.78 -28.10 -33.20
CA ASP A 1052 46.68 -27.89 -34.64
C ASP A 1052 45.31 -28.28 -35.25
N ASP A 1053 44.29 -28.64 -34.43
CA ASP A 1053 42.95 -29.04 -34.92
C ASP A 1053 41.84 -28.78 -33.86
N PRO A 1054 40.69 -28.13 -34.19
CA PRO A 1054 39.80 -27.54 -33.18
C PRO A 1054 38.85 -28.53 -32.48
N CYS A 1055 39.31 -29.06 -31.34
CA CYS A 1055 38.49 -29.68 -30.30
C CYS A 1055 37.67 -30.91 -30.76
N THR A 1056 38.23 -31.75 -31.66
CA THR A 1056 37.48 -32.76 -32.43
C THR A 1056 37.12 -34.05 -31.70
N THR A 1057 37.83 -34.45 -30.62
CA THR A 1057 37.73 -35.82 -30.08
C THR A 1057 36.86 -36.01 -28.84
N SER A 1058 37.05 -35.24 -27.76
CA SER A 1058 36.34 -35.49 -26.49
C SER A 1058 34.90 -34.93 -26.45
N TRP A 1059 34.57 -33.94 -27.29
CA TRP A 1059 33.26 -33.29 -27.28
C TRP A 1059 32.17 -34.12 -27.99
N PRO A 1060 32.34 -34.60 -29.25
CA PRO A 1060 31.37 -35.49 -29.87
C PRO A 1060 31.19 -36.81 -29.11
N GLN A 1061 32.22 -37.28 -28.38
CA GLN A 1061 32.12 -38.44 -27.50
C GLN A 1061 31.20 -38.20 -26.30
N LEU A 1062 31.21 -37.00 -25.70
CA LEU A 1062 30.28 -36.66 -24.61
C LEU A 1062 28.83 -36.58 -25.13
N LEU A 1063 28.61 -35.88 -26.24
CA LEU A 1063 27.28 -35.70 -26.85
C LEU A 1063 26.66 -37.04 -27.30
N SER A 1064 27.39 -37.85 -28.06
CA SER A 1064 26.91 -39.16 -28.53
C SER A 1064 26.69 -40.16 -27.39
N LYS A 1065 27.49 -40.10 -26.31
CA LYS A 1065 27.27 -40.95 -25.13
C LYS A 1065 26.10 -40.46 -24.27
N ALA A 1066 25.82 -39.16 -24.22
CA ALA A 1066 24.61 -38.62 -23.61
C ALA A 1066 23.35 -39.03 -24.38
N GLN A 1067 23.35 -38.89 -25.72
CA GLN A 1067 22.26 -39.32 -26.60
C GLN A 1067 21.99 -40.83 -26.50
N LEU A 1068 23.06 -41.65 -26.52
CA LEU A 1068 22.95 -43.10 -26.34
C LEU A 1068 22.38 -43.47 -24.96
N LEU A 1069 22.76 -42.75 -23.90
CA LEU A 1069 22.18 -42.94 -22.58
C LEU A 1069 20.68 -42.60 -22.54
N MET A 1070 20.27 -41.47 -23.12
CA MET A 1070 18.86 -41.06 -23.20
C MET A 1070 18.01 -42.07 -23.98
N TYR A 1071 18.57 -42.66 -25.05
CA TYR A 1071 17.91 -43.71 -25.82
C TYR A 1071 17.75 -45.00 -25.03
N ILE A 1072 18.84 -45.50 -24.41
CA ILE A 1072 18.83 -46.74 -23.64
C ILE A 1072 17.93 -46.61 -22.39
N ALA A 1073 18.09 -45.54 -21.60
CA ALA A 1073 17.29 -45.27 -20.40
C ALA A 1073 15.85 -44.80 -20.73
N GLY A 1074 15.57 -44.45 -21.99
CA GLY A 1074 14.23 -44.11 -22.47
C GLY A 1074 13.45 -45.30 -23.05
N SER A 1075 14.11 -46.44 -23.25
CA SER A 1075 13.49 -47.64 -23.81
C SER A 1075 12.64 -48.40 -22.78
N GLU A 1076 11.48 -48.90 -23.23
CA GLU A 1076 10.49 -49.62 -22.40
C GLU A 1076 11.04 -50.91 -21.77
N ASN A 1077 12.17 -51.42 -22.26
CA ASN A 1077 12.83 -52.64 -21.75
C ASN A 1077 13.78 -52.39 -20.55
N SER A 1078 13.97 -51.14 -20.12
CA SER A 1078 14.79 -50.83 -18.94
C SER A 1078 14.00 -51.04 -17.63
N SER A 1079 14.50 -51.88 -16.73
CA SER A 1079 13.75 -52.32 -15.52
C SER A 1079 13.77 -51.34 -14.35
N SER A 1080 14.42 -50.18 -14.51
CA SER A 1080 14.36 -49.07 -13.57
C SER A 1080 14.60 -47.76 -14.32
N LEU A 1081 13.94 -46.69 -13.89
CA LEU A 1081 14.12 -45.37 -14.51
C LEU A 1081 15.40 -44.74 -13.95
N ARG A 1082 16.52 -44.95 -14.68
CA ARG A 1082 17.89 -44.54 -14.34
C ARG A 1082 18.12 -43.02 -14.43
N LEU A 1083 17.29 -42.27 -13.73
CA LEU A 1083 17.37 -40.81 -13.61
C LEU A 1083 18.68 -40.38 -12.95
N ASP A 1084 19.24 -41.19 -12.06
CA ASP A 1084 20.59 -41.04 -11.50
C ASP A 1084 21.66 -40.83 -12.59
N ALA A 1085 21.63 -41.67 -13.63
CA ALA A 1085 22.60 -41.63 -14.71
C ALA A 1085 22.44 -40.34 -15.52
N VAL A 1086 21.23 -40.02 -15.97
CA VAL A 1086 20.95 -38.84 -16.80
C VAL A 1086 21.21 -37.53 -16.04
N LEU A 1087 20.87 -37.46 -14.74
CA LEU A 1087 21.24 -36.34 -13.87
C LEU A 1087 22.75 -36.19 -13.70
N GLN A 1088 23.47 -37.30 -13.56
CA GLN A 1088 24.93 -37.28 -13.41
C GLN A 1088 25.64 -36.96 -14.75
N VAL A 1089 25.01 -37.20 -15.90
CA VAL A 1089 25.42 -36.63 -17.21
C VAL A 1089 25.14 -35.13 -17.28
N SER A 1090 23.96 -34.65 -16.83
CA SER A 1090 23.69 -33.21 -16.79
C SER A 1090 24.69 -32.47 -15.89
N TRP A 1091 25.02 -33.04 -14.73
CA TRP A 1091 26.07 -32.50 -13.85
C TRP A 1091 27.44 -32.48 -14.55
N THR A 1092 27.80 -33.57 -15.23
CA THR A 1092 29.03 -33.66 -16.02
C THR A 1092 29.10 -32.55 -17.07
N ALA A 1093 28.02 -32.34 -17.83
CA ALA A 1093 27.89 -31.31 -18.83
C ALA A 1093 28.04 -29.90 -18.21
N GLU A 1094 27.35 -29.61 -17.10
CA GLU A 1094 27.54 -28.36 -16.35
C GLU A 1094 29.01 -28.13 -15.94
N GLN A 1095 29.73 -29.16 -15.49
CA GLN A 1095 31.14 -29.03 -15.10
C GLN A 1095 32.07 -28.80 -16.30
N VAL A 1096 31.76 -29.35 -17.47
CA VAL A 1096 32.47 -29.05 -18.72
C VAL A 1096 32.16 -27.61 -19.15
N GLN A 1097 30.89 -27.19 -19.13
CA GLN A 1097 30.44 -25.84 -19.48
C GLN A 1097 31.14 -24.75 -18.63
N LYS A 1098 31.17 -24.94 -17.31
CA LYS A 1098 31.86 -24.04 -16.37
C LYS A 1098 33.36 -23.92 -16.64
N ARG A 1099 33.99 -24.96 -17.22
CA ARG A 1099 35.42 -24.95 -17.57
C ARG A 1099 35.69 -24.30 -18.93
N ILE A 1100 34.84 -24.52 -19.94
CA ILE A 1100 35.01 -23.85 -21.25
C ILE A 1100 34.66 -22.37 -21.22
N TRP A 1101 33.84 -21.91 -20.27
CA TRP A 1101 33.54 -20.48 -20.05
C TRP A 1101 34.80 -19.65 -19.77
N GLY A 1102 35.85 -20.26 -19.21
CA GLY A 1102 37.17 -19.63 -19.02
C GLY A 1102 38.06 -19.60 -20.27
N CYS A 1103 37.60 -20.12 -21.42
CA CYS A 1103 38.38 -20.24 -22.65
C CYS A 1103 37.65 -19.62 -23.86
N PRO A 1104 38.06 -18.43 -24.35
CA PRO A 1104 37.40 -17.75 -25.47
C PRO A 1104 37.24 -18.62 -26.73
N THR A 1105 38.22 -19.49 -27.03
CA THR A 1105 38.21 -20.38 -28.19
C THR A 1105 37.19 -21.50 -28.10
N CYS A 1106 36.75 -21.87 -26.89
CA CYS A 1106 35.75 -22.92 -26.66
C CYS A 1106 34.35 -22.36 -26.34
N MET A 1107 34.22 -21.03 -26.19
CA MET A 1107 32.98 -20.38 -25.75
C MET A 1107 31.81 -20.59 -26.70
N SER A 1108 32.07 -20.80 -28.00
CA SER A 1108 31.08 -21.20 -29.00
C SER A 1108 30.32 -22.49 -28.63
N ARG A 1109 31.04 -23.50 -28.13
CA ARG A 1109 30.44 -24.78 -27.75
C ARG A 1109 29.68 -24.73 -26.41
N SER A 1110 29.68 -23.58 -25.73
CA SER A 1110 28.80 -23.34 -24.58
C SER A 1110 27.32 -23.32 -24.99
N MET A 1111 27.02 -22.93 -26.23
CA MET A 1111 25.65 -23.02 -26.78
C MET A 1111 25.23 -24.47 -27.00
N GLU A 1112 26.09 -25.28 -27.64
CA GLU A 1112 25.85 -26.72 -27.85
C GLU A 1112 25.65 -27.47 -26.52
N LEU A 1113 26.44 -27.14 -25.49
CA LEU A 1113 26.26 -27.63 -24.12
C LEU A 1113 24.94 -27.18 -23.49
N SER A 1114 24.50 -25.94 -23.74
CA SER A 1114 23.22 -25.43 -23.25
C SER A 1114 22.03 -26.16 -23.88
N SER A 1115 22.06 -26.39 -25.19
CA SER A 1115 21.03 -27.15 -25.90
C SER A 1115 20.98 -28.62 -25.46
N MET A 1116 22.14 -29.25 -25.23
CA MET A 1116 22.20 -30.61 -24.67
C MET A 1116 21.64 -30.66 -23.24
N LEU A 1117 21.91 -29.66 -22.40
CA LEU A 1117 21.32 -29.55 -21.07
C LEU A 1117 19.80 -29.34 -21.10
N ALA A 1118 19.30 -28.50 -22.02
CA ALA A 1118 17.86 -28.31 -22.22
C ALA A 1118 17.15 -29.62 -22.60
N LEU A 1119 17.69 -30.37 -23.57
CA LEU A 1119 17.20 -31.70 -23.96
C LEU A 1119 17.23 -32.70 -22.81
N LEU A 1120 18.28 -32.69 -21.98
CA LEU A 1120 18.38 -33.57 -20.81
C LEU A 1120 17.31 -33.21 -19.75
N TYR A 1121 17.04 -31.94 -19.48
CA TYR A 1121 16.07 -31.53 -18.46
C TYR A 1121 14.60 -31.62 -18.92
N ASP A 1122 14.30 -31.41 -20.21
CA ASP A 1122 12.99 -31.71 -20.79
C ASP A 1122 12.68 -33.22 -20.74
N TRP A 1123 13.67 -34.05 -21.07
CA TRP A 1123 13.55 -35.51 -20.94
C TRP A 1123 13.39 -35.94 -19.47
N ILE A 1124 14.16 -35.39 -18.53
CA ILE A 1124 14.01 -35.77 -17.11
C ILE A 1124 12.64 -35.31 -16.57
N SER A 1125 12.19 -34.09 -16.86
CA SER A 1125 10.90 -33.58 -16.36
C SER A 1125 9.70 -34.33 -16.92
N SER A 1126 9.71 -34.70 -18.21
CA SER A 1126 8.69 -35.58 -18.80
C SER A 1126 8.70 -36.99 -18.19
N ARG A 1127 9.88 -37.53 -17.84
CA ARG A 1127 10.00 -38.82 -17.15
C ARG A 1127 9.61 -38.77 -15.67
N ILE A 1128 9.75 -37.64 -14.97
CA ILE A 1128 9.18 -37.43 -13.64
C ILE A 1128 7.65 -37.48 -13.73
N ALA A 1129 7.03 -36.74 -14.65
CA ALA A 1129 5.58 -36.74 -14.83
C ALA A 1129 5.05 -38.15 -15.13
N TYR A 1130 5.63 -38.85 -16.10
CA TYR A 1130 5.29 -40.25 -16.42
C TYR A 1130 5.43 -41.19 -15.21
N ALA A 1131 6.43 -40.99 -14.36
CA ALA A 1131 6.62 -41.80 -13.16
C ALA A 1131 5.55 -41.52 -12.10
N LEU A 1132 5.16 -40.25 -11.88
CA LEU A 1132 4.08 -39.88 -10.97
C LEU A 1132 2.72 -40.48 -11.38
N GLU A 1133 2.48 -40.62 -12.69
CA GLU A 1133 1.27 -41.26 -13.24
C GLU A 1133 1.30 -42.80 -13.11
N ASN A 1134 2.45 -43.42 -12.85
CA ASN A 1134 2.64 -44.88 -12.87
C ASN A 1134 3.25 -45.42 -11.56
N PRO A 1135 2.44 -45.84 -10.57
CA PRO A 1135 2.93 -46.29 -9.26
C PRO A 1135 3.97 -47.42 -9.26
N ALA A 1136 3.97 -48.29 -10.27
CA ALA A 1136 4.99 -49.33 -10.45
C ALA A 1136 6.38 -48.76 -10.86
N VAL A 1137 6.39 -47.60 -11.52
CA VAL A 1137 7.61 -46.85 -11.89
C VAL A 1137 8.12 -46.04 -10.69
N ILE A 1138 7.22 -45.51 -9.86
CA ILE A 1138 7.60 -44.88 -8.58
C ILE A 1138 8.46 -45.83 -7.74
N GLN A 1139 8.03 -47.07 -7.58
CA GLN A 1139 8.73 -48.07 -6.76
C GLN A 1139 10.09 -48.51 -7.31
N SER A 1140 10.37 -48.33 -8.60
CA SER A 1140 11.66 -48.66 -9.23
C SER A 1140 12.59 -47.45 -9.42
N CYS A 1141 12.16 -46.24 -9.05
CA CYS A 1141 13.00 -45.05 -9.11
C CYS A 1141 14.14 -45.13 -8.08
N CYS A 1142 15.35 -44.73 -8.52
CA CYS A 1142 16.55 -44.69 -7.70
C CYS A 1142 17.40 -43.47 -8.09
N LEU A 1143 17.79 -42.68 -7.09
CA LEU A 1143 18.64 -41.50 -7.23
C LEU A 1143 19.82 -41.59 -6.25
N MET A 1144 21.05 -41.51 -6.76
CA MET A 1144 22.23 -41.40 -5.91
C MET A 1144 22.72 -39.95 -5.82
N ILE A 1145 22.99 -39.49 -4.60
CA ILE A 1145 23.58 -38.16 -4.32
C ILE A 1145 24.76 -38.38 -3.36
N GLY A 1146 25.98 -38.29 -3.88
CA GLY A 1146 27.18 -38.65 -3.12
C GLY A 1146 27.16 -40.13 -2.73
N ASP A 1147 27.34 -40.41 -1.44
CA ASP A 1147 27.24 -41.77 -0.87
C ASP A 1147 25.79 -42.18 -0.51
N SER A 1148 24.81 -41.27 -0.65
CA SER A 1148 23.40 -41.51 -0.28
C SER A 1148 22.58 -41.99 -1.47
N VAL A 1149 21.66 -42.93 -1.21
CA VAL A 1149 20.78 -43.52 -2.22
C VAL A 1149 19.32 -43.34 -1.80
N LEU A 1150 18.55 -42.60 -2.59
CA LEU A 1150 17.12 -42.38 -2.42
C LEU A 1150 16.35 -43.27 -3.39
N THR A 1151 15.41 -44.07 -2.88
CA THR A 1151 14.59 -45.00 -3.68
C THR A 1151 13.10 -44.67 -3.53
N GLY A 1152 12.28 -45.19 -4.46
CA GLY A 1152 10.84 -45.02 -4.40
C GLY A 1152 10.41 -43.57 -4.64
N GLN A 1153 9.36 -43.13 -3.93
CA GLN A 1153 8.87 -41.75 -3.92
C GLN A 1153 10.00 -40.74 -3.61
N ASN A 1154 10.90 -41.08 -2.69
CA ASN A 1154 12.00 -40.21 -2.25
C ASN A 1154 13.02 -39.96 -3.36
N GLY A 1155 13.26 -40.97 -4.20
CA GLY A 1155 14.06 -40.85 -5.42
C GLY A 1155 13.45 -39.86 -6.41
N ILE A 1156 12.11 -39.87 -6.56
CA ILE A 1156 11.38 -38.95 -7.43
C ILE A 1156 11.38 -37.52 -6.86
N ILE A 1157 11.06 -37.34 -5.57
CA ILE A 1157 11.04 -36.01 -4.93
C ILE A 1157 12.45 -35.38 -4.99
N GLY A 1158 13.50 -36.15 -4.66
CA GLY A 1158 14.89 -35.69 -4.77
C GLY A 1158 15.32 -35.41 -6.22
N THR A 1159 14.76 -36.10 -7.22
CA THR A 1159 15.00 -35.81 -8.63
C THR A 1159 14.29 -34.51 -9.03
N TYR A 1160 13.03 -34.33 -8.63
CA TYR A 1160 12.22 -33.14 -8.91
C TYR A 1160 12.92 -31.85 -8.45
N GLU A 1161 13.28 -31.75 -7.17
CA GLU A 1161 13.94 -30.55 -6.61
C GLU A 1161 15.32 -30.30 -7.24
N LEU A 1162 16.09 -31.36 -7.52
CA LEU A 1162 17.40 -31.24 -8.15
C LEU A 1162 17.31 -30.79 -9.61
N VAL A 1163 16.27 -31.16 -10.34
CA VAL A 1163 16.04 -30.73 -11.74
C VAL A 1163 15.52 -29.30 -11.77
N LYS A 1164 14.53 -28.97 -10.93
CA LYS A 1164 13.94 -27.63 -10.78
C LYS A 1164 15.04 -26.57 -10.57
N CYS A 1165 15.88 -26.77 -9.54
CA CYS A 1165 17.04 -25.92 -9.25
C CYS A 1165 18.04 -25.79 -10.43
N ARG A 1166 18.18 -26.84 -11.26
CA ARG A 1166 19.11 -26.84 -12.41
C ARG A 1166 18.52 -26.22 -13.67
N ILE A 1167 17.22 -26.33 -13.92
CA ILE A 1167 16.54 -25.65 -15.03
C ILE A 1167 16.66 -24.15 -14.88
N THR A 1168 16.25 -23.61 -13.73
CA THR A 1168 16.37 -22.16 -13.44
C THR A 1168 17.83 -21.68 -13.56
N ARG A 1169 18.81 -22.51 -13.19
CA ARG A 1169 20.23 -22.24 -13.43
C ARG A 1169 20.61 -22.26 -14.92
N ALA A 1170 20.12 -23.22 -15.70
CA ALA A 1170 20.41 -23.33 -17.13
C ALA A 1170 19.82 -22.14 -17.91
N ILE A 1171 18.58 -21.73 -17.59
CA ILE A 1171 17.96 -20.51 -18.13
C ILE A 1171 18.84 -19.30 -17.84
N TYR A 1172 19.25 -19.10 -16.58
CA TYR A 1172 20.16 -18.00 -16.20
C TYR A 1172 21.50 -18.02 -16.96
N VAL A 1173 22.09 -19.19 -17.20
CA VAL A 1173 23.33 -19.33 -17.97
C VAL A 1173 23.12 -18.94 -19.44
N ILE A 1174 22.01 -19.36 -20.04
CA ILE A 1174 21.63 -19.01 -21.41
C ILE A 1174 21.40 -17.49 -21.54
N GLU A 1175 20.60 -16.87 -20.66
CA GLU A 1175 20.32 -15.43 -20.72
C GLU A 1175 21.58 -14.57 -20.59
N ASN A 1176 22.58 -15.01 -19.82
CA ASN A 1176 23.87 -14.33 -19.72
C ASN A 1176 24.75 -14.49 -20.98
N LEU A 1177 24.62 -15.58 -21.75
CA LEU A 1177 25.31 -15.72 -23.04
C LEU A 1177 24.79 -14.72 -24.08
N ASN A 1178 23.47 -14.45 -24.09
CA ASN A 1178 22.84 -13.48 -25.00
C ASN A 1178 23.35 -12.05 -24.76
N ASN A 1179 23.46 -11.67 -23.48
CA ASN A 1179 23.92 -10.35 -23.06
C ASN A 1179 25.43 -10.12 -23.26
N ALA A 1180 26.22 -11.18 -23.52
CA ALA A 1180 27.68 -11.11 -23.58
C ALA A 1180 28.25 -10.71 -24.96
N ASN A 1181 27.40 -10.50 -25.97
CA ASN A 1181 27.79 -10.05 -27.32
C ASN A 1181 28.89 -10.91 -27.99
N VAL A 1182 28.88 -12.22 -27.73
CA VAL A 1182 29.91 -13.14 -28.24
C VAL A 1182 29.71 -13.40 -29.73
N THR A 1183 30.63 -12.88 -30.55
CA THR A 1183 30.65 -13.11 -32.00
C THR A 1183 31.06 -14.55 -32.30
N MET A 1184 30.07 -15.44 -32.42
CA MET A 1184 30.24 -16.79 -32.97
C MET A 1184 30.41 -16.72 -34.50
N GLY A 1185 31.03 -17.75 -35.09
CA GLY A 1185 31.18 -17.88 -36.54
C GLY A 1185 29.86 -18.17 -37.28
N GLU A 1186 29.90 -18.14 -38.61
CA GLU A 1186 28.73 -18.20 -39.49
C GLU A 1186 27.85 -19.45 -39.27
N GLY A 1187 26.58 -19.22 -38.93
CA GLY A 1187 25.54 -20.20 -38.63
C GLY A 1187 24.55 -19.58 -37.64
N ASP A 1188 23.23 -19.71 -37.85
CA ASP A 1188 22.20 -18.96 -37.07
C ASP A 1188 22.16 -19.35 -35.58
N PRO A 1189 22.71 -18.52 -34.65
CA PRO A 1189 22.75 -18.86 -33.24
C PRO A 1189 21.41 -18.53 -32.55
N GLY A 1190 20.60 -17.66 -33.15
CA GLY A 1190 19.36 -17.16 -32.57
C GLY A 1190 18.28 -18.24 -32.49
N ARG A 1191 18.19 -19.11 -33.51
CA ARG A 1191 17.32 -20.29 -33.48
C ARG A 1191 17.69 -21.28 -32.38
N LEU A 1192 18.97 -21.66 -32.28
CA LEU A 1192 19.44 -22.58 -31.23
C LEU A 1192 19.21 -22.02 -29.83
N TYR A 1193 19.44 -20.71 -29.65
CA TYR A 1193 19.13 -20.01 -28.41
C TYR A 1193 17.63 -20.07 -28.06
N GLN A 1194 16.75 -19.75 -29.03
CA GLN A 1194 15.30 -19.75 -28.83
C GLN A 1194 14.77 -21.16 -28.52
N VAL A 1195 15.24 -22.19 -29.23
CA VAL A 1195 14.81 -23.58 -28.96
C VAL A 1195 15.30 -24.07 -27.60
N ALA A 1196 16.57 -23.85 -27.24
CA ALA A 1196 17.09 -24.25 -25.94
C ALA A 1196 16.38 -23.54 -24.78
N ARG A 1197 16.03 -22.26 -24.96
CA ARG A 1197 15.18 -21.51 -24.02
C ARG A 1197 13.78 -22.10 -23.93
N LEU A 1198 13.08 -22.29 -25.06
CA LEU A 1198 11.72 -22.84 -25.10
C LEU A 1198 11.64 -24.23 -24.47
N MET A 1199 12.64 -25.09 -24.69
CA MET A 1199 12.68 -26.43 -24.07
C MET A 1199 12.85 -26.35 -22.54
N LEU A 1200 13.60 -25.38 -22.02
CA LEU A 1200 13.71 -25.15 -20.58
C LEU A 1200 12.43 -24.53 -20.00
N GLU A 1201 11.79 -23.58 -20.68
CA GLU A 1201 10.51 -22.99 -20.27
C GLU A 1201 9.38 -24.04 -20.25
N VAL A 1202 9.35 -24.96 -21.23
CA VAL A 1202 8.45 -26.13 -21.25
C VAL A 1202 8.77 -27.11 -20.12
N ALA A 1203 10.05 -27.38 -19.85
CA ALA A 1203 10.46 -28.25 -18.75
C ALA A 1203 10.10 -27.65 -17.38
N GLU A 1204 10.30 -26.34 -17.19
CA GLU A 1204 9.94 -25.60 -15.97
C GLU A 1204 8.42 -25.62 -15.76
N SER A 1205 7.63 -25.25 -16.78
CA SER A 1205 6.17 -25.30 -16.74
C SER A 1205 5.62 -26.72 -16.46
N ARG A 1206 6.28 -27.78 -16.97
CA ARG A 1206 5.93 -29.16 -16.66
C ARG A 1206 6.22 -29.52 -15.19
N LEU A 1207 7.29 -28.98 -14.59
CA LEU A 1207 7.58 -29.15 -13.16
C LEU A 1207 6.65 -28.31 -12.26
N GLU A 1208 6.17 -27.16 -12.72
CA GLU A 1208 5.13 -26.39 -12.04
C GLU A 1208 3.79 -27.16 -12.05
N ALA A 1209 3.38 -27.70 -13.20
CA ALA A 1209 2.13 -28.43 -13.35
C ALA A 1209 2.01 -29.67 -12.44
N ILE A 1210 3.13 -30.34 -12.14
CA ILE A 1210 3.17 -31.53 -11.26
C ILE A 1210 3.59 -31.21 -9.81
N SER A 1211 3.83 -29.93 -9.47
CA SER A 1211 4.28 -29.51 -8.13
C SER A 1211 3.34 -29.98 -7.01
N GLY A 1212 2.04 -29.72 -7.12
CA GLY A 1212 1.05 -30.15 -6.13
C GLY A 1212 0.93 -31.68 -5.96
N MET A 1213 1.38 -32.48 -6.93
CA MET A 1213 1.48 -33.93 -6.78
C MET A 1213 2.73 -34.34 -5.97
N ILE A 1214 3.83 -33.61 -6.12
CA ILE A 1214 5.04 -33.75 -5.30
C ILE A 1214 4.75 -33.29 -3.86
N ASP A 1215 4.03 -32.18 -3.67
CA ASP A 1215 3.63 -31.69 -2.35
C ASP A 1215 2.73 -32.70 -1.61
N LEU A 1216 1.80 -33.35 -2.33
CA LEU A 1216 1.01 -34.46 -1.76
C LEU A 1216 1.90 -35.61 -1.29
N LEU A 1217 2.84 -36.05 -2.12
CA LEU A 1217 3.77 -37.14 -1.80
C LEU A 1217 4.69 -36.80 -0.61
N ALA A 1218 5.15 -35.55 -0.51
CA ALA A 1218 5.92 -35.07 0.63
C ALA A 1218 5.07 -34.98 1.92
N SER A 1219 3.76 -34.71 1.80
CA SER A 1219 2.87 -34.59 2.96
C SER A 1219 2.57 -35.92 3.67
N GLU A 1220 2.58 -37.05 2.95
CA GLU A 1220 2.34 -38.38 3.55
C GLU A 1220 3.60 -38.99 4.22
N GLN A 1221 4.78 -38.48 3.87
CA GLN A 1221 6.06 -38.75 4.55
C GLN A 1221 7.13 -37.78 4.04
N PHE A 1222 7.68 -36.94 4.92
CA PHE A 1222 9.11 -37.03 5.21
C PHE A 1222 9.53 -36.42 6.55
N CYS A 1223 10.48 -37.07 7.22
CA CYS A 1223 11.24 -36.51 8.33
C CYS A 1223 12.66 -37.11 8.29
N SER A 1224 13.69 -36.26 8.34
CA SER A 1224 15.12 -36.59 8.15
C SER A 1224 15.51 -37.28 6.83
N ILE A 1225 15.77 -36.45 5.81
CA ILE A 1225 16.89 -36.60 4.87
C ILE A 1225 17.80 -35.37 5.09
#